data_AF-A0A449BAI7-F1
#
_entry.id   AF-A0A449BAI7-F1
#
_cell.length_a   1.000
_cell.length_b   1.000
_cell.length_c   1.000
_cell.angle_alpha   90.00
_cell.angle_beta   90.00
_cell.angle_gamma   90.00
#
_symmetry.space_group_name_H-M   'P 1'
#
loop_
_entity.id
_entity.type
_entity.pdbx_description
1 polymer ?
#
loop_
_entity_poly.entity_id
_entity_poly.type
_entity_poly.pdbx_seq_one_letter_code
_entity_poly.pdbx_strand_id
1 'polypeptide(L)'
;MKTLSSDKKPIIIGYKQYLNSFISQPYFIWERKDEQQNLIIPPVDANGFELYEKTNFEQNKLTFWEEFADLDSDEDGEFDGEISNLKLDFDDFLEELTPEDTWDYTQRSNKKIYDDLFAQAKTFMLEEVFHANKDSAKTINTMQTAEKVAAEMAQLMADDQVRYIFNPVLIYPYNIGKYDDEFVLKSNLFAYDKEKREAYLIRYKASNSVEDYLKVNWCYEVANRLNFRIDSFKMLLFDNSVRFTKRGKVSYLITSAANANKTAKNKSFLSGKKQDPELLRKAMYAINTGLFYTSEFVNHPLTFKHAVIEGKPLKPYRLKAKTTECIFTNGGEDYNEEGAFGDFDTQVQKIISGYYTLLPQYSNNKNEIAMPNDFHKVYGSQKDAKKQIIAQYLGVNNFYSFGTLKRITNALTQDQLDELKNIIQNLKKRENFFSETALTLLSQYFKKDKKYVWYDYEGVSSVAPILDNMLHYQQVTNQVSIIRTINGKIISEEKKIADNIVKDPKNLDLADLVDNILKVYSNRADYYVVYNKSYENTRNLDIFHAVDRTFALNKDHDLIKKIKDLGINSPLDLAAIVEHIQNHTLDLMDFLKQTPAANQFCFPINSDLINYENRTKNDIVLKLPKTKTEFQKNKSINLEFYDVTSKGFAVSTFFLYELLGKKSIKSIEKLITKNNLKLKYSEYFKEYKNLDVRNGSMAMTLANNRYLGLIGDNEWGANVVQLQEYCQNDVVAMLVTFSFFETIIADVFPRIKDYAYKLNKDDVIKFNPETFDVEIVDR
;
A
#
# COMPACT_ATOMS: atom_id res chain seq x y z
N MET A 1 -2.89 -13.58 -42.82
CA MET A 1 -1.99 -12.78 -41.97
C MET A 1 -0.94 -12.12 -42.88
N LYS A 2 -0.76 -10.80 -42.81
CA LYS A 2 0.37 -10.13 -43.48
C LYS A 2 1.63 -10.39 -42.65
N THR A 3 2.75 -10.67 -43.31
CA THR A 3 4.07 -10.86 -42.70
C THR A 3 4.66 -9.51 -42.27
N LEU A 4 5.17 -9.43 -41.04
CA LEU A 4 5.95 -8.29 -40.50
C LEU A 4 7.26 -8.12 -41.30
N SER A 5 7.75 -6.89 -41.51
CA SER A 5 8.99 -6.66 -42.27
C SER A 5 10.24 -6.86 -41.38
N SER A 6 11.39 -7.17 -42.00
CA SER A 6 12.53 -7.80 -41.32
C SER A 6 13.50 -6.87 -40.59
N ASP A 7 13.42 -5.55 -40.75
CA ASP A 7 14.55 -4.68 -40.42
C ASP A 7 14.33 -3.77 -39.19
N LYS A 8 13.10 -3.62 -38.69
CA LYS A 8 12.78 -2.88 -37.45
C LYS A 8 11.86 -3.71 -36.55
N LYS A 9 12.14 -3.71 -35.24
CA LYS A 9 11.27 -4.39 -34.27
C LYS A 9 9.92 -3.67 -34.16
N PRO A 10 8.80 -4.39 -34.21
CA PRO A 10 7.50 -3.76 -34.05
C PRO A 10 7.33 -3.22 -32.63
N ILE A 11 6.70 -2.04 -32.53
CA ILE A 11 6.35 -1.43 -31.26
C ILE A 11 5.07 -2.09 -30.76
N ILE A 12 5.14 -2.68 -29.57
CA ILE A 12 4.03 -3.41 -28.95
C ILE A 12 3.13 -2.44 -28.19
N ILE A 13 1.84 -2.45 -28.52
CA ILE A 13 0.78 -1.81 -27.73
C ILE A 13 0.06 -2.91 -26.96
N GLY A 14 0.13 -2.87 -25.63
CA GLY A 14 -0.55 -3.78 -24.72
C GLY A 14 -1.74 -3.14 -24.01
N TYR A 15 -2.30 -3.87 -23.02
CA TYR A 15 -3.40 -3.35 -22.22
C TYR A 15 -2.94 -2.18 -21.34
N LYS A 16 -1.70 -2.19 -20.85
CA LYS A 16 -1.14 -1.06 -20.07
C LYS A 16 -1.23 0.27 -20.83
N GLN A 17 -0.78 0.34 -22.09
CA GLN A 17 -0.91 1.56 -22.89
C GLN A 17 -2.38 1.90 -23.17
N TYR A 18 -3.23 0.89 -23.36
CA TYR A 18 -4.67 1.10 -23.53
C TYR A 18 -5.32 1.72 -22.29
N LEU A 19 -5.05 1.21 -21.09
CA LEU A 19 -5.52 1.80 -19.84
C LEU A 19 -5.00 3.23 -19.69
N ASN A 20 -3.70 3.45 -19.93
CA ASN A 20 -3.09 4.77 -19.85
C ASN A 20 -3.70 5.76 -20.85
N SER A 21 -4.21 5.31 -22.00
CA SER A 21 -4.90 6.20 -22.94
C SER A 21 -6.21 6.79 -22.37
N PHE A 22 -6.81 6.19 -21.33
CA PHE A 22 -7.97 6.75 -20.63
C PHE A 22 -7.57 7.67 -19.47
N ILE A 23 -6.47 7.36 -18.78
CA ILE A 23 -6.11 8.00 -17.50
C ILE A 23 -4.92 8.96 -17.59
N SER A 24 -4.36 9.15 -18.79
CA SER A 24 -3.21 10.01 -19.05
C SER A 24 -3.30 10.77 -20.38
N GLN A 25 -2.57 11.87 -20.46
CA GLN A 25 -2.28 12.59 -21.70
C GLN A 25 -1.29 11.81 -22.60
N PRO A 26 -1.21 12.12 -23.91
CA PRO A 26 -0.43 11.34 -24.88
C PRO A 26 1.02 11.04 -24.48
N TYR A 27 1.74 12.01 -23.92
CA TYR A 27 3.15 11.82 -23.52
C TYR A 27 3.34 10.73 -22.46
N PHE A 28 2.45 10.65 -21.48
CA PHE A 28 2.59 9.74 -20.34
C PHE A 28 2.04 8.33 -20.60
N ILE A 29 1.40 8.09 -21.75
CA ILE A 29 0.87 6.77 -22.10
C ILE A 29 1.95 5.68 -22.05
N TRP A 30 3.16 6.03 -22.48
CA TRP A 30 4.30 5.11 -22.61
C TRP A 30 5.23 5.08 -21.40
N GLU A 31 4.94 5.84 -20.34
CA GLU A 31 5.69 5.84 -19.07
C GLU A 31 7.21 5.82 -19.25
N ARG A 32 7.75 6.74 -20.05
CA ARG A 32 9.20 6.78 -20.33
C ARG A 32 9.96 6.92 -19.02
N LYS A 33 10.87 5.99 -18.73
CA LYS A 33 11.68 5.96 -17.51
C LYS A 33 13.15 6.27 -17.78
N ASP A 34 13.85 6.81 -16.79
CA ASP A 34 15.30 6.99 -16.79
C ASP A 34 16.03 5.69 -16.41
N GLU A 35 17.37 5.75 -16.35
CA GLU A 35 18.22 4.62 -15.95
C GLU A 35 17.93 4.11 -14.54
N GLN A 36 17.35 4.95 -13.67
CA GLN A 36 16.95 4.63 -12.31
C GLN A 36 15.47 4.20 -12.21
N GLN A 37 14.81 3.93 -13.35
CA GLN A 37 13.40 3.53 -13.43
C GLN A 37 12.40 4.61 -12.98
N ASN A 38 12.83 5.88 -12.86
CA ASN A 38 11.93 6.98 -12.54
C ASN A 38 11.26 7.50 -13.81
N LEU A 39 9.97 7.85 -13.72
CA LEU A 39 9.25 8.50 -14.80
C LEU A 39 9.95 9.81 -15.22
N ILE A 40 10.17 10.00 -16.52
CA ILE A 40 10.78 11.21 -17.07
C ILE A 40 9.73 12.31 -17.11
N ILE A 41 9.98 13.39 -16.37
CA ILE A 41 9.16 14.61 -16.36
C ILE A 41 9.97 15.77 -16.98
N PRO A 42 9.71 16.13 -18.25
CA PRO A 42 10.37 17.27 -18.88
C PRO A 42 10.13 18.58 -18.12
N PRO A 43 11.15 19.45 -18.00
CA PRO A 43 11.01 20.73 -17.31
C PRO A 43 10.20 21.75 -18.11
N VAL A 44 10.03 21.54 -19.42
CA VAL A 44 9.28 22.43 -20.31
C VAL A 44 8.24 21.61 -21.05
N ASP A 45 7.03 22.15 -21.16
CA ASP A 45 5.93 21.50 -21.86
C ASP A 45 5.82 21.92 -23.34
N ALA A 46 4.87 21.36 -24.07
CA ALA A 46 4.65 21.64 -25.48
C ALA A 46 4.22 23.08 -25.80
N ASN A 47 3.74 23.84 -24.81
CA ASN A 47 3.39 25.26 -24.93
C ASN A 47 4.55 26.19 -24.52
N GLY A 48 5.70 25.63 -24.11
CA GLY A 48 6.82 26.40 -23.58
C GLY A 48 6.66 26.78 -22.11
N PHE A 49 5.69 26.21 -21.39
CA PHE A 49 5.56 26.42 -19.95
C PHE A 49 6.69 25.69 -19.23
N GLU A 50 7.45 26.43 -18.42
CA GLU A 50 8.49 25.86 -17.56
C GLU A 50 7.86 25.37 -16.26
N LEU A 51 7.86 24.05 -16.04
CA LEU A 51 7.38 23.42 -14.81
C LEU A 51 8.26 23.81 -13.60
N TYR A 52 9.57 23.95 -13.83
CA TYR A 52 10.56 24.40 -12.85
C TYR A 52 11.83 24.90 -13.55
N GLU A 53 12.56 25.81 -12.90
CA GLU A 53 13.85 26.30 -13.39
C GLU A 53 14.92 25.18 -13.30
N LYS A 54 15.51 24.79 -14.43
CA LYS A 54 16.52 23.70 -14.52
C LYS A 54 17.70 23.87 -13.55
N THR A 55 18.19 25.10 -13.38
CA THR A 55 19.37 25.42 -12.55
C THR A 55 19.16 25.12 -11.06
N ASN A 56 17.94 25.31 -10.55
CA ASN A 56 17.61 25.06 -9.15
C ASN A 56 17.35 23.58 -8.85
N PHE A 57 16.91 22.82 -9.86
CA PHE A 57 16.59 21.40 -9.71
C PHE A 57 17.83 20.52 -9.83
N GLU A 58 18.71 20.77 -10.79
CA GLU A 58 19.95 19.99 -11.00
C GLU A 58 20.87 19.97 -9.76
N GLN A 59 20.92 21.07 -8.99
CA GLN A 59 21.73 21.15 -7.77
C GLN A 59 21.15 20.35 -6.58
N ASN A 60 19.84 20.08 -6.58
CA ASN A 60 19.11 19.44 -5.48
C ASN A 60 18.46 18.11 -5.88
N LYS A 61 18.72 17.62 -7.10
CA LYS A 61 18.03 16.48 -7.70
C LYS A 61 18.17 15.20 -6.86
N LEU A 62 19.38 14.91 -6.39
CA LEU A 62 19.65 13.67 -5.65
C LEU A 62 18.92 13.63 -4.30
N THR A 63 19.05 14.70 -3.50
CA THR A 63 18.39 14.84 -2.20
C THR A 63 16.88 14.90 -2.32
N PHE A 64 16.35 15.59 -3.34
CA PHE A 64 14.91 15.70 -3.56
C PHE A 64 14.26 14.35 -3.87
N TRP A 65 14.86 13.53 -4.72
CA TRP A 65 14.29 12.23 -5.07
C TRP A 65 14.43 11.20 -3.93
N GLU A 66 15.53 11.21 -3.20
CA GLU A 66 15.68 10.39 -1.97
C GLU A 66 14.63 10.77 -0.92
N GLU A 67 14.37 12.07 -0.72
CA GLU A 67 13.35 12.57 0.21
C GLU A 67 11.91 12.34 -0.27
N PHE A 68 11.70 12.27 -1.60
CA PHE A 68 10.41 12.03 -2.23
C PHE A 68 10.05 10.54 -2.30
N ALA A 69 11.01 9.65 -2.57
CA ALA A 69 10.78 8.21 -2.53
C ALA A 69 10.28 7.75 -1.15
N ASP A 70 10.79 8.36 -0.08
CA ASP A 70 10.32 8.12 1.30
C ASP A 70 8.89 8.63 1.57
N LEU A 71 8.33 9.54 0.75
CA LEU A 71 6.93 9.97 0.90
C LEU A 71 5.95 8.94 0.35
N ASP A 72 6.36 8.18 -0.68
CA ASP A 72 5.49 7.22 -1.34
C ASP A 72 5.28 5.93 -0.52
N SER A 73 6.24 5.57 0.34
CA SER A 73 6.09 4.43 1.25
C SER A 73 5.11 4.68 2.41
N ASP A 74 4.91 5.94 2.79
CA ASP A 74 4.26 6.31 4.06
C ASP A 74 2.74 6.57 3.93
N GLU A 75 2.22 6.79 2.70
CA GLU A 75 0.85 7.33 2.50
C GLU A 75 -0.24 6.27 2.25
N ASP A 76 0.10 5.08 1.74
CA ASP A 76 -0.87 4.02 1.45
C ASP A 76 -0.74 2.91 2.49
N GLY A 77 -1.26 3.18 3.70
CA GLY A 77 -1.22 2.32 4.90
C GLY A 77 -0.65 0.93 4.62
N GLU A 78 0.64 0.76 4.94
CA GLU A 78 1.64 -0.27 4.62
C GLU A 78 1.14 -1.53 3.90
N PHE A 79 -0.01 -2.06 4.29
CA PHE A 79 -0.67 -3.20 3.66
C PHE A 79 -1.07 -3.01 2.18
N ASP A 80 -1.60 -1.85 1.75
CA ASP A 80 -2.06 -1.69 0.35
C ASP A 80 -0.92 -1.28 -0.60
N GLY A 81 0.06 -0.50 -0.12
CA GLY A 81 1.21 -0.04 -0.92
C GLY A 81 2.16 -1.18 -1.30
N GLU A 82 2.55 -2.04 -0.36
CA GLU A 82 3.48 -3.15 -0.63
C GLU A 82 2.85 -4.23 -1.52
N ILE A 83 1.55 -4.52 -1.32
CA ILE A 83 0.77 -5.41 -2.20
C ILE A 83 0.60 -4.78 -3.60
N SER A 84 0.62 -3.44 -3.73
CA SER A 84 0.52 -2.77 -5.03
C SER A 84 1.81 -2.87 -5.86
N ASN A 85 2.98 -2.88 -5.22
CA ASN A 85 4.26 -3.08 -5.91
C ASN A 85 4.39 -4.53 -6.41
N LEU A 86 4.06 -5.53 -5.58
CA LEU A 86 3.98 -6.94 -6.02
C LEU A 86 2.91 -7.20 -7.09
N LYS A 87 1.89 -6.33 -7.19
CA LYS A 87 0.76 -6.42 -8.14
C LYS A 87 1.15 -5.97 -9.55
N LEU A 88 1.92 -4.89 -9.67
CA LEU A 88 2.29 -4.31 -10.96
C LEU A 88 3.33 -5.18 -11.67
N ASP A 89 4.21 -5.83 -10.91
CA ASP A 89 5.41 -6.49 -11.43
C ASP A 89 5.24 -7.77 -12.27
N PHE A 90 4.07 -8.41 -12.39
CA PHE A 90 3.95 -9.65 -13.20
C PHE A 90 3.03 -9.54 -14.41
N ASP A 91 1.85 -8.94 -14.26
CA ASP A 91 0.96 -8.73 -15.41
C ASP A 91 1.57 -7.70 -16.37
N ASP A 92 2.14 -6.59 -15.86
CA ASP A 92 2.86 -5.62 -16.68
C ASP A 92 4.15 -6.24 -17.24
N PHE A 93 4.87 -7.02 -16.44
CA PHE A 93 6.07 -7.76 -16.88
C PHE A 93 5.77 -8.75 -18.02
N LEU A 94 4.72 -9.59 -17.93
CA LEU A 94 4.35 -10.49 -19.04
C LEU A 94 3.87 -9.74 -20.29
N GLU A 95 3.24 -8.58 -20.12
CA GLU A 95 2.83 -7.72 -21.23
C GLU A 95 4.04 -7.08 -21.93
N GLU A 96 5.03 -6.61 -21.15
CA GLU A 96 6.23 -5.87 -21.58
C GLU A 96 7.41 -6.77 -21.98
N LEU A 97 7.44 -8.02 -21.51
CA LEU A 97 8.55 -8.95 -21.72
C LEU A 97 8.86 -9.16 -23.21
N THR A 98 10.11 -8.90 -23.55
CA THR A 98 10.74 -9.25 -24.83
C THR A 98 11.75 -10.39 -24.61
N PRO A 99 12.06 -11.20 -25.65
CA PRO A 99 13.05 -12.28 -25.56
C PRO A 99 14.47 -11.86 -25.14
N GLU A 100 14.76 -10.55 -25.06
CA GLU A 100 16.09 -9.98 -24.86
C GLU A 100 16.23 -9.23 -23.53
N ASP A 101 15.15 -9.13 -22.75
CA ASP A 101 15.20 -8.46 -21.45
C ASP A 101 16.18 -9.19 -20.53
N THR A 102 17.19 -8.45 -20.06
CA THR A 102 18.22 -8.98 -19.16
C THR A 102 17.61 -9.29 -17.80
N TRP A 103 17.83 -10.51 -17.34
CA TRP A 103 17.30 -11.02 -16.09
C TRP A 103 17.64 -10.14 -14.87
N ASP A 104 16.63 -9.57 -14.22
CA ASP A 104 16.78 -8.86 -12.95
C ASP A 104 16.83 -9.87 -11.78
N TYR A 105 17.99 -9.94 -11.13
CA TYR A 105 18.23 -10.81 -10.00
C TYR A 105 17.41 -10.46 -8.76
N THR A 106 16.88 -9.24 -8.65
CA THR A 106 15.99 -8.84 -7.56
C THR A 106 14.57 -9.40 -7.70
N GLN A 107 14.16 -9.78 -8.92
CA GLN A 107 12.82 -10.29 -9.22
C GLN A 107 12.70 -11.82 -9.20
N ARG A 108 13.75 -12.56 -8.80
CA ARG A 108 13.76 -14.03 -8.75
C ARG A 108 12.58 -14.62 -7.99
N SER A 109 12.17 -13.99 -6.88
CA SER A 109 11.04 -14.40 -6.06
C SER A 109 9.71 -14.33 -6.79
N ASN A 110 9.50 -13.22 -7.52
CA ASN A 110 8.24 -12.94 -8.20
C ASN A 110 7.99 -13.99 -9.28
N LYS A 111 8.95 -14.21 -10.18
CA LYS A 111 8.77 -15.20 -11.25
C LYS A 111 8.46 -16.59 -10.72
N LYS A 112 9.22 -17.08 -9.73
CA LYS A 112 9.01 -18.43 -9.17
C LYS A 112 7.60 -18.57 -8.57
N ILE A 113 7.15 -17.58 -7.78
CA ILE A 113 5.81 -17.56 -7.21
C ILE A 113 4.75 -17.60 -8.32
N TYR A 114 4.89 -16.76 -9.35
CA TYR A 114 3.89 -16.67 -10.41
C TYR A 114 3.88 -17.88 -11.35
N ASP A 115 5.03 -18.52 -11.61
CA ASP A 115 5.09 -19.80 -12.31
C ASP A 115 4.33 -20.90 -11.53
N ASP A 116 4.52 -20.98 -10.22
CA ASP A 116 3.82 -21.93 -9.35
C ASP A 116 2.30 -21.65 -9.32
N LEU A 117 1.90 -20.39 -9.28
CA LEU A 117 0.48 -19.98 -9.34
C LEU A 117 -0.14 -20.26 -10.70
N PHE A 118 0.59 -20.04 -11.79
CA PHE A 118 0.14 -20.35 -13.13
C PHE A 118 -0.10 -21.87 -13.28
N ALA A 119 0.82 -22.69 -12.78
CA ALA A 119 0.66 -24.14 -12.78
C ALA A 119 -0.57 -24.60 -11.96
N GLN A 120 -0.82 -23.98 -10.81
CA GLN A 120 -2.01 -24.25 -9.99
C GLN A 120 -3.31 -23.83 -10.69
N ALA A 121 -3.35 -22.63 -11.26
CA ALA A 121 -4.50 -22.14 -12.01
C ALA A 121 -4.78 -23.02 -13.22
N LYS A 122 -3.75 -23.44 -13.96
CA LYS A 122 -3.86 -24.37 -15.09
C LYS A 122 -4.44 -25.72 -14.66
N THR A 123 -3.97 -26.24 -13.53
CA THR A 123 -4.49 -27.49 -12.95
C THR A 123 -5.96 -27.35 -12.59
N PHE A 124 -6.34 -26.28 -11.89
CA PHE A 124 -7.73 -25.96 -11.58
C PHE A 124 -8.61 -25.90 -12.84
N MET A 125 -8.16 -25.23 -13.90
CA MET A 125 -8.90 -25.19 -15.16
C MET A 125 -9.10 -26.57 -15.78
N LEU A 126 -8.05 -27.40 -15.83
CA LEU A 126 -8.14 -28.73 -16.44
C LEU A 126 -9.04 -29.68 -15.64
N GLU A 127 -8.93 -29.66 -14.32
CA GLU A 127 -9.59 -30.62 -13.43
C GLU A 127 -11.03 -30.21 -13.10
N GLU A 128 -11.26 -28.93 -12.78
CA GLU A 128 -12.53 -28.44 -12.21
C GLU A 128 -13.42 -27.71 -13.21
N VAL A 129 -12.86 -27.17 -14.31
CA VAL A 129 -13.60 -26.30 -15.24
C VAL A 129 -13.81 -26.98 -16.59
N PHE A 130 -12.74 -27.52 -17.16
CA PHE A 130 -12.74 -28.16 -18.48
C PHE A 130 -12.98 -29.67 -18.40
N HIS A 131 -12.70 -30.30 -17.25
CA HIS A 131 -12.72 -31.75 -17.06
C HIS A 131 -11.99 -32.49 -18.19
N ALA A 132 -10.78 -32.02 -18.49
CA ALA A 132 -10.04 -32.37 -19.71
C ALA A 132 -8.73 -33.10 -19.40
N ASN A 133 -8.32 -33.99 -20.30
CA ASN A 133 -6.99 -34.60 -20.24
C ASN A 133 -5.90 -33.61 -20.69
N LYS A 134 -4.65 -33.88 -20.29
CA LYS A 134 -3.51 -33.00 -20.59
C LYS A 134 -3.21 -32.92 -22.09
N ASP A 135 -3.56 -33.92 -22.88
CA ASP A 135 -3.23 -33.97 -24.31
C ASP A 135 -4.09 -33.01 -25.13
N SER A 136 -5.33 -32.79 -24.70
CA SER A 136 -6.29 -31.86 -25.32
C SER A 136 -5.98 -30.37 -25.02
N ALA A 137 -4.97 -30.09 -24.20
CA ALA A 137 -4.61 -28.75 -23.75
C ALA A 137 -3.14 -28.42 -24.05
N LYS A 138 -2.90 -27.27 -24.68
CA LYS A 138 -1.54 -26.77 -24.99
C LYS A 138 -1.28 -25.43 -24.34
N THR A 139 -0.01 -25.14 -24.05
CA THR A 139 0.41 -23.85 -23.46
C THR A 139 1.40 -23.21 -24.41
N ILE A 140 1.14 -21.97 -24.80
CA ILE A 140 2.04 -21.19 -25.65
C ILE A 140 3.18 -20.64 -24.79
N ASN A 141 4.40 -20.70 -25.32
CA ASN A 141 5.55 -20.06 -24.70
C ASN A 141 5.61 -18.58 -25.10
N THR A 142 5.28 -17.69 -24.17
CA THR A 142 5.23 -16.25 -24.40
C THR A 142 6.61 -15.57 -24.46
N MET A 143 7.70 -16.29 -24.12
CA MET A 143 9.08 -15.77 -24.15
C MET A 143 9.72 -15.82 -25.55
N GLN A 144 8.91 -15.86 -26.61
CA GLN A 144 9.35 -15.91 -27.99
C GLN A 144 9.00 -14.61 -28.72
N THR A 145 9.52 -14.43 -29.94
CA THR A 145 9.16 -13.24 -30.75
C THR A 145 7.68 -13.26 -31.12
N ALA A 146 7.11 -12.08 -31.36
CA ALA A 146 5.70 -11.91 -31.72
C ALA A 146 5.29 -12.79 -32.92
N GLU A 147 6.16 -12.93 -33.93
CA GLU A 147 5.93 -13.77 -35.11
C GLU A 147 5.81 -15.25 -34.74
N LYS A 148 6.71 -15.75 -33.87
CA LYS A 148 6.73 -17.15 -33.45
C LYS A 148 5.50 -17.49 -32.62
N VAL A 149 5.15 -16.60 -31.69
CA VAL A 149 3.95 -16.73 -30.86
C VAL A 149 2.67 -16.73 -31.73
N ALA A 150 2.57 -15.84 -32.71
CA ALA A 150 1.44 -15.80 -33.63
C ALA A 150 1.37 -17.07 -34.51
N ALA A 151 2.51 -17.60 -34.96
CA ALA A 151 2.56 -18.83 -35.73
C ALA A 151 2.16 -20.06 -34.89
N GLU A 152 2.65 -20.16 -33.65
CA GLU A 152 2.24 -21.22 -32.70
C GLU A 152 0.74 -21.14 -32.42
N MET A 153 0.20 -19.95 -32.18
CA MET A 153 -1.24 -19.75 -31.99
C MET A 153 -2.06 -20.21 -33.20
N ALA A 154 -1.64 -19.88 -34.42
CA ALA A 154 -2.31 -20.32 -35.65
C ALA A 154 -2.28 -21.85 -35.81
N GLN A 155 -1.17 -22.49 -35.47
CA GLN A 155 -1.05 -23.96 -35.49
C GLN A 155 -2.00 -24.62 -34.49
N LEU A 156 -2.04 -24.14 -33.25
CA LEU A 156 -2.94 -24.68 -32.21
C LEU A 156 -4.42 -24.46 -32.53
N MET A 157 -4.76 -23.36 -33.21
CA MET A 157 -6.12 -23.11 -33.66
C MET A 157 -6.55 -24.07 -34.78
N ALA A 158 -5.64 -24.44 -35.68
CA ALA A 158 -5.90 -25.40 -36.76
C ALA A 158 -5.88 -26.87 -36.32
N ASP A 159 -5.28 -27.18 -35.17
CA ASP A 159 -5.21 -28.55 -34.65
C ASP A 159 -6.51 -28.96 -33.94
N ASP A 160 -7.30 -29.84 -34.55
CA ASP A 160 -8.56 -30.36 -34.00
C ASP A 160 -8.39 -31.21 -32.74
N GLN A 161 -7.17 -31.71 -32.45
CA GLN A 161 -6.88 -32.42 -31.20
C GLN A 161 -6.73 -31.47 -30.02
N VAL A 162 -6.38 -30.21 -30.28
CA VAL A 162 -6.28 -29.17 -29.25
C VAL A 162 -7.66 -28.56 -29.05
N ARG A 163 -8.17 -28.67 -27.82
CA ARG A 163 -9.44 -28.07 -27.38
C ARG A 163 -9.22 -26.82 -26.53
N TYR A 164 -8.18 -26.85 -25.70
CA TYR A 164 -7.88 -25.78 -24.75
C TYR A 164 -6.49 -25.20 -25.01
N ILE A 165 -6.38 -23.88 -25.00
CA ILE A 165 -5.12 -23.17 -25.16
C ILE A 165 -4.88 -22.33 -23.91
N PHE A 166 -3.75 -22.52 -23.25
CA PHE A 166 -3.27 -21.67 -22.15
C PHE A 166 -2.24 -20.67 -22.66
N ASN A 167 -2.27 -19.47 -22.09
CA ASN A 167 -1.55 -18.28 -22.60
C ASN A 167 -1.79 -18.03 -24.10
N PRO A 168 -3.03 -18.08 -24.62
CA PRO A 168 -3.26 -17.65 -25.99
C PRO A 168 -2.88 -16.17 -26.11
N VAL A 169 -2.04 -15.87 -27.09
CA VAL A 169 -1.59 -14.51 -27.40
C VAL A 169 -2.13 -14.11 -28.76
N LEU A 170 -2.81 -12.97 -28.78
CA LEU A 170 -3.43 -12.38 -29.96
C LEU A 170 -2.56 -11.21 -30.40
N ILE A 171 -2.06 -11.29 -31.64
CA ILE A 171 -1.17 -10.25 -32.22
C ILE A 171 -1.79 -9.76 -33.52
N TYR A 172 -2.16 -8.49 -33.54
CA TYR A 172 -2.72 -7.84 -34.72
C TYR A 172 -1.77 -6.74 -35.22
N PRO A 173 -1.19 -6.87 -36.44
CA PRO A 173 -0.43 -5.80 -37.06
C PRO A 173 -1.33 -4.60 -37.35
N TYR A 174 -0.96 -3.44 -36.80
CA TYR A 174 -1.72 -2.21 -36.90
C TYR A 174 -0.97 -1.20 -37.78
N ASN A 175 -1.45 -1.01 -39.02
CA ASN A 175 -0.81 -0.13 -39.99
C ASN A 175 -1.59 1.17 -40.14
N ILE A 176 -0.89 2.30 -40.00
CA ILE A 176 -1.48 3.64 -40.03
C ILE A 176 -1.10 4.40 -41.30
N GLY A 177 -0.17 3.89 -42.12
CA GLY A 177 0.35 4.55 -43.33
C GLY A 177 1.04 5.91 -43.12
N LYS A 178 0.98 6.48 -41.91
CA LYS A 178 1.46 7.82 -41.55
C LYS A 178 2.87 7.82 -40.93
N TYR A 179 3.30 6.70 -40.38
CA TYR A 179 4.58 6.59 -39.67
C TYR A 179 5.39 5.39 -40.18
N ASP A 180 6.72 5.49 -40.07
CA ASP A 180 7.67 4.49 -40.57
C ASP A 180 7.84 3.28 -39.62
N ASP A 181 7.34 3.36 -38.38
CA ASP A 181 7.44 2.26 -37.42
C ASP A 181 6.20 1.35 -37.49
N GLU A 182 6.44 0.05 -37.35
CA GLU A 182 5.38 -0.95 -37.33
C GLU A 182 4.82 -1.07 -35.90
N PHE A 183 3.50 -0.91 -35.73
CA PHE A 183 2.83 -1.13 -34.46
C PHE A 183 2.08 -2.45 -34.47
N VAL A 184 2.08 -3.15 -33.34
CA VAL A 184 1.29 -4.38 -33.14
C VAL A 184 0.44 -4.26 -31.89
N LEU A 185 -0.83 -4.65 -31.98
CA LEU A 185 -1.69 -4.79 -30.82
C LEU A 185 -1.48 -6.20 -30.24
N LYS A 186 -1.06 -6.28 -28.98
CA LYS A 186 -0.85 -7.54 -28.26
C LYS A 186 -1.89 -7.68 -27.16
N SER A 187 -2.64 -8.77 -27.18
CA SER A 187 -3.55 -9.14 -26.10
C SER A 187 -3.23 -10.56 -25.62
N ASN A 188 -3.18 -10.73 -24.30
CA ASN A 188 -2.93 -12.01 -23.65
C ASN A 188 -4.21 -12.46 -22.95
N LEU A 189 -4.61 -13.72 -23.14
CA LEU A 189 -5.58 -14.38 -22.25
C LEU A 189 -4.86 -15.41 -21.40
N PHE A 190 -5.49 -15.83 -20.30
CA PHE A 190 -4.99 -16.92 -19.49
C PHE A 190 -5.31 -18.29 -20.11
N ALA A 191 -6.55 -18.47 -20.57
CA ALA A 191 -6.97 -19.68 -21.29
C ALA A 191 -8.07 -19.40 -22.32
N TYR A 192 -8.23 -20.31 -23.27
CA TYR A 192 -9.30 -20.28 -24.27
C TYR A 192 -9.85 -21.69 -24.52
N ASP A 193 -11.17 -21.83 -24.47
CA ASP A 193 -11.93 -23.03 -24.86
C ASP A 193 -12.39 -22.86 -26.32
N LYS A 194 -11.86 -23.67 -27.24
CA LYS A 194 -12.17 -23.58 -28.68
C LYS A 194 -13.61 -23.99 -29.01
N GLU A 195 -14.19 -24.90 -28.26
CA GLU A 195 -15.53 -25.44 -28.52
C GLU A 195 -16.60 -24.44 -28.09
N LYS A 196 -16.50 -23.96 -26.83
CA LYS A 196 -17.43 -22.97 -26.29
C LYS A 196 -17.09 -21.54 -26.67
N ARG A 197 -15.90 -21.31 -27.21
CA ARG A 197 -15.36 -19.98 -27.57
C ARG A 197 -15.33 -19.04 -26.38
N GLU A 198 -14.92 -19.57 -25.23
CA GLU A 198 -14.83 -18.83 -23.97
C GLU A 198 -13.39 -18.40 -23.72
N ALA A 199 -13.20 -17.12 -23.45
CA ALA A 199 -11.93 -16.55 -23.06
C ALA A 199 -11.86 -16.39 -21.54
N TYR A 200 -10.76 -16.85 -20.95
CA TYR A 200 -10.49 -16.74 -19.53
C TYR A 200 -9.34 -15.76 -19.32
N LEU A 201 -9.57 -14.75 -18.48
CA LEU A 201 -8.53 -13.89 -17.91
C LEU A 201 -8.23 -14.36 -16.48
N ILE A 202 -7.05 -14.02 -15.97
CA ILE A 202 -6.69 -14.28 -14.57
C ILE A 202 -6.36 -12.97 -13.88
N ARG A 203 -6.72 -12.88 -12.60
CA ARG A 203 -6.26 -11.85 -11.70
C ARG A 203 -5.83 -12.56 -10.42
N TYR A 204 -4.58 -12.40 -10.04
CA TYR A 204 -4.01 -13.01 -8.85
C TYR A 204 -4.49 -12.29 -7.57
N LYS A 205 -5.80 -12.10 -7.40
CA LYS A 205 -6.44 -11.43 -6.26
C LYS A 205 -7.82 -12.01 -5.99
N ALA A 206 -8.34 -11.82 -4.79
CA ALA A 206 -9.74 -12.13 -4.45
C ALA A 206 -10.78 -11.13 -4.95
N SER A 207 -10.38 -10.08 -5.65
CA SER A 207 -11.30 -9.04 -6.09
C SER A 207 -10.89 -8.47 -7.44
N ASN A 208 -11.90 -8.08 -8.21
CA ASN A 208 -11.78 -7.34 -9.46
C ASN A 208 -12.24 -5.88 -9.27
N SER A 209 -12.06 -5.06 -10.31
CA SER A 209 -12.36 -3.64 -10.35
C SER A 209 -12.91 -3.23 -11.71
N VAL A 210 -13.37 -1.98 -11.82
CA VAL A 210 -13.96 -1.46 -13.06
C VAL A 210 -12.97 -1.46 -14.24
N GLU A 211 -11.68 -1.39 -13.96
CA GLU A 211 -10.58 -1.51 -14.94
C GLU A 211 -10.60 -2.85 -15.69
N ASP A 212 -11.10 -3.92 -15.07
CA ASP A 212 -11.17 -5.24 -15.71
C ASP A 212 -12.13 -5.25 -16.90
N TYR A 213 -13.13 -4.37 -16.93
CA TYR A 213 -13.97 -4.18 -18.13
C TYR A 213 -13.17 -3.61 -19.30
N LEU A 214 -12.23 -2.69 -19.06
CA LEU A 214 -11.32 -2.21 -20.11
C LEU A 214 -10.38 -3.32 -20.59
N LYS A 215 -9.88 -4.18 -19.68
CA LYS A 215 -9.01 -5.31 -20.06
C LYS A 215 -9.76 -6.28 -20.97
N VAL A 216 -11.01 -6.58 -20.64
CA VAL A 216 -11.86 -7.41 -21.49
C VAL A 216 -12.19 -6.71 -22.82
N ASN A 217 -12.47 -5.41 -22.81
CA ASN A 217 -12.70 -4.64 -24.04
C ASN A 217 -11.47 -4.67 -24.97
N TRP A 218 -10.27 -4.46 -24.43
CA TRP A 218 -9.00 -4.59 -25.15
C TRP A 218 -8.87 -5.97 -25.82
N CYS A 219 -9.08 -7.04 -25.04
CA CYS A 219 -8.99 -8.39 -25.54
C CYS A 219 -10.02 -8.68 -26.64
N TYR A 220 -11.25 -8.20 -26.48
CA TYR A 220 -12.33 -8.38 -27.46
C TYR A 220 -12.04 -7.67 -28.79
N GLU A 221 -11.57 -6.42 -28.73
CA GLU A 221 -11.33 -5.62 -29.92
C GLU A 221 -10.13 -6.13 -30.74
N VAL A 222 -9.08 -6.64 -30.08
CA VAL A 222 -7.96 -7.32 -30.75
C VAL A 222 -8.42 -8.64 -31.34
N ALA A 223 -9.22 -9.43 -30.61
CA ALA A 223 -9.77 -10.69 -31.09
C ALA A 223 -10.64 -10.52 -32.33
N ASN A 224 -11.56 -9.56 -32.32
CA ASN A 224 -12.45 -9.27 -33.45
C ASN A 224 -11.67 -8.93 -34.73
N ARG A 225 -10.61 -8.11 -34.62
CA ARG A 225 -9.75 -7.74 -35.76
C ARG A 225 -9.01 -8.93 -36.36
N LEU A 226 -8.78 -9.97 -35.57
CA LEU A 226 -8.22 -11.25 -36.02
C LEU A 226 -9.28 -12.25 -36.50
N ASN A 227 -10.56 -11.89 -36.47
CA ASN A 227 -11.68 -12.83 -36.61
C ASN A 227 -11.61 -14.00 -35.61
N PHE A 228 -10.99 -13.76 -34.45
CA PHE A 228 -10.90 -14.70 -33.35
C PHE A 228 -12.18 -14.61 -32.52
N ARG A 229 -13.09 -15.57 -32.70
CA ARG A 229 -14.43 -15.50 -32.10
C ARG A 229 -14.39 -15.79 -30.60
N ILE A 230 -14.92 -14.86 -29.82
CA ILE A 230 -15.13 -15.01 -28.36
C ILE A 230 -16.60 -14.76 -28.04
N ASP A 231 -17.27 -15.81 -27.57
CA ASP A 231 -18.69 -15.80 -27.23
C ASP A 231 -18.92 -15.37 -25.78
N SER A 232 -17.99 -15.70 -24.86
CA SER A 232 -18.05 -15.24 -23.46
C SER A 232 -16.66 -14.94 -22.88
N PHE A 233 -16.62 -14.04 -21.90
CA PHE A 233 -15.42 -13.75 -21.10
C PHE A 233 -15.65 -14.15 -19.65
N LYS A 234 -14.63 -14.77 -19.06
CA LYS A 234 -14.58 -15.22 -17.68
C LYS A 234 -13.31 -14.69 -17.03
N MET A 235 -13.36 -14.49 -15.72
CA MET A 235 -12.21 -14.07 -14.93
C MET A 235 -11.99 -15.02 -13.78
N LEU A 236 -10.78 -15.55 -13.70
CA LEU A 236 -10.30 -16.38 -12.62
C LEU A 236 -9.74 -15.48 -11.51
N LEU A 237 -10.29 -15.59 -10.31
CA LEU A 237 -9.88 -14.88 -9.10
C LEU A 237 -9.45 -15.87 -8.03
N PHE A 238 -8.76 -15.38 -7.00
CA PHE A 238 -8.54 -16.16 -5.78
C PHE A 238 -9.83 -16.24 -4.96
N ASP A 239 -10.12 -17.41 -4.40
CA ASP A 239 -11.29 -17.63 -3.58
C ASP A 239 -10.99 -17.42 -2.09
N ASN A 240 -11.36 -16.24 -1.59
CA ASN A 240 -11.28 -15.90 -0.16
C ASN A 240 -12.49 -16.36 0.67
N SER A 241 -13.47 -17.02 0.06
CA SER A 241 -14.55 -17.66 0.83
C SER A 241 -14.10 -18.98 1.45
N VAL A 242 -13.00 -19.57 0.95
CA VAL A 242 -12.42 -20.81 1.47
C VAL A 242 -11.90 -20.59 2.89
N ARG A 243 -12.56 -21.25 3.84
CA ARG A 243 -12.25 -21.13 5.28
C ARG A 243 -10.91 -21.78 5.67
N PHE A 244 -10.51 -22.83 4.96
CA PHE A 244 -9.34 -23.66 5.28
C PHE A 244 -8.40 -23.69 4.08
N THR A 245 -7.38 -22.83 4.13
CA THR A 245 -6.35 -22.72 3.11
C THR A 245 -5.17 -23.64 3.44
N LYS A 246 -4.36 -23.98 2.43
CA LYS A 246 -3.13 -24.75 2.60
C LYS A 246 -1.92 -23.93 2.16
N ARG A 247 -0.79 -24.13 2.82
CA ARG A 247 0.50 -23.52 2.48
C ARG A 247 0.83 -23.73 1.01
N GLY A 248 1.19 -22.65 0.33
CA GLY A 248 1.54 -22.62 -1.09
C GLY A 248 0.39 -22.95 -2.04
N LYS A 249 -0.83 -23.17 -1.55
CA LYS A 249 -1.99 -23.54 -2.38
C LYS A 249 -3.02 -22.45 -2.41
N VAL A 250 -3.45 -22.10 -3.62
CA VAL A 250 -4.49 -21.11 -3.84
C VAL A 250 -5.74 -21.78 -4.36
N SER A 251 -6.88 -21.41 -3.78
CA SER A 251 -8.20 -21.75 -4.30
C SER A 251 -8.64 -20.69 -5.29
N TYR A 252 -9.36 -21.11 -6.33
CA TYR A 252 -9.80 -20.20 -7.39
C TYR A 252 -11.33 -20.20 -7.51
N LEU A 253 -11.87 -19.07 -7.96
CA LEU A 253 -13.25 -18.92 -8.38
C LEU A 253 -13.30 -18.31 -9.77
N ILE A 254 -14.38 -18.59 -10.51
CA ILE A 254 -14.65 -17.97 -11.81
C ILE A 254 -15.84 -17.04 -11.71
N THR A 255 -15.69 -15.84 -12.27
CA THR A 255 -16.76 -14.86 -12.42
C THR A 255 -16.91 -14.43 -13.87
N SER A 256 -18.10 -13.96 -14.25
CA SER A 256 -18.38 -13.44 -15.61
C SER A 256 -18.55 -11.93 -15.64
N ALA A 257 -18.32 -11.24 -14.53
CA ALA A 257 -18.41 -9.79 -14.39
C ALA A 257 -17.40 -9.29 -13.34
N ALA A 258 -17.25 -7.97 -13.24
CA ALA A 258 -16.39 -7.33 -12.24
C ALA A 258 -17.13 -6.30 -11.37
N ASN A 259 -16.56 -6.02 -10.21
CA ASN A 259 -16.95 -4.89 -9.37
C ASN A 259 -16.84 -3.59 -10.16
N ALA A 260 -17.95 -2.89 -10.34
CA ALA A 260 -18.00 -1.62 -11.06
C ALA A 260 -17.45 -0.40 -10.27
N ASN A 261 -16.94 -0.61 -9.04
CA ASN A 261 -16.27 0.44 -8.28
C ASN A 261 -14.76 0.48 -8.56
N LYS A 262 -14.17 1.67 -8.45
CA LYS A 262 -12.71 1.89 -8.53
C LYS A 262 -11.94 1.24 -7.38
N THR A 263 -12.54 1.08 -6.21
CA THR A 263 -11.91 0.43 -5.05
C THR A 263 -12.84 -0.57 -4.39
N ALA A 264 -12.30 -1.71 -3.96
CA ALA A 264 -13.01 -2.76 -3.22
C ALA A 264 -13.45 -2.33 -1.79
N LYS A 265 -13.12 -1.10 -1.37
CA LYS A 265 -13.38 -0.59 -0.02
C LYS A 265 -14.80 -0.03 0.10
N ASN A 266 -15.80 -0.91 0.09
CA ASN A 266 -16.98 -0.67 0.93
C ASN A 266 -16.50 -0.80 2.39
N LYS A 267 -16.00 0.30 2.96
CA LYS A 267 -15.57 0.33 4.37
C LYS A 267 -16.71 -0.23 5.23
N SER A 268 -16.34 -1.22 6.04
CA SER A 268 -17.15 -1.91 7.04
C SER A 268 -18.24 -1.03 7.66
N PHE A 269 -19.49 -1.27 7.28
CA PHE A 269 -20.68 -0.78 8.01
C PHE A 269 -20.95 -1.58 9.30
N LEU A 270 -20.05 -2.49 9.69
CA LEU A 270 -20.17 -3.35 10.87
C LEU A 270 -20.04 -2.61 12.22
N SER A 271 -19.88 -1.28 12.24
CA SER A 271 -19.89 -0.51 13.50
C SER A 271 -21.28 -0.42 14.16
N GLY A 272 -22.33 -0.99 13.56
CA GLY A 272 -23.65 -1.14 14.17
C GLY A 272 -23.83 -2.53 14.77
N LYS A 273 -23.93 -2.64 16.10
CA LYS A 273 -24.17 -3.88 16.89
C LYS A 273 -25.51 -4.62 16.60
N LYS A 274 -26.16 -4.42 15.45
CA LYS A 274 -27.53 -4.91 15.15
C LYS A 274 -27.72 -5.48 13.73
N GLN A 275 -26.67 -5.93 13.05
CA GLN A 275 -26.77 -6.49 11.70
C GLN A 275 -26.38 -7.97 11.68
N ASP A 276 -27.02 -8.79 10.84
CA ASP A 276 -26.55 -10.14 10.51
C ASP A 276 -25.20 -10.03 9.77
N PRO A 277 -24.07 -10.36 10.43
CA PRO A 277 -22.74 -10.17 9.85
C PRO A 277 -22.49 -11.11 8.66
N GLU A 278 -23.19 -12.24 8.58
CA GLU A 278 -22.95 -13.25 7.55
C GLU A 278 -23.54 -12.85 6.20
N LEU A 279 -24.80 -12.40 6.18
CA LEU A 279 -25.46 -11.91 4.97
C LEU A 279 -24.69 -10.73 4.36
N LEU A 280 -24.28 -9.77 5.20
CA LEU A 280 -23.48 -8.62 4.78
C LEU A 280 -22.13 -9.07 4.19
N ARG A 281 -21.45 -10.03 4.84
CA ARG A 281 -20.18 -10.58 4.34
C ARG A 281 -20.36 -11.27 2.97
N LYS A 282 -21.42 -12.06 2.80
CA LYS A 282 -21.75 -12.72 1.51
C LYS A 282 -22.02 -11.69 0.40
N ALA A 283 -22.82 -10.66 0.70
CA ALA A 283 -23.11 -9.57 -0.24
C ALA A 283 -21.84 -8.81 -0.65
N MET A 284 -20.98 -8.45 0.30
CA MET A 284 -19.72 -7.77 0.02
C MET A 284 -18.77 -8.64 -0.80
N TYR A 285 -18.68 -9.94 -0.48
CA TYR A 285 -17.92 -10.91 -1.26
C TYR A 285 -18.41 -10.99 -2.70
N ALA A 286 -19.73 -11.10 -2.91
CA ALA A 286 -20.32 -11.13 -4.25
C ALA A 286 -20.05 -9.84 -5.05
N ILE A 287 -20.13 -8.67 -4.41
CA ILE A 287 -19.81 -7.38 -5.06
C ILE A 287 -18.33 -7.35 -5.47
N ASN A 288 -17.43 -7.69 -4.54
CA ASN A 288 -15.98 -7.56 -4.75
C ASN A 288 -15.43 -8.53 -5.80
N THR A 289 -16.11 -9.66 -6.01
CA THR A 289 -15.77 -10.67 -7.02
C THR A 289 -16.55 -10.48 -8.33
N GLY A 290 -17.52 -9.56 -8.37
CA GLY A 290 -18.43 -9.40 -9.50
C GLY A 290 -19.52 -10.47 -9.62
N LEU A 291 -19.52 -11.51 -8.77
CA LEU A 291 -20.57 -12.54 -8.73
C LEU A 291 -21.97 -11.94 -8.50
N PHE A 292 -22.04 -10.77 -7.87
CA PHE A 292 -23.26 -10.01 -7.66
C PHE A 292 -24.05 -9.79 -8.95
N TYR A 293 -23.37 -9.50 -10.06
CA TYR A 293 -24.01 -9.20 -11.34
C TYR A 293 -24.54 -10.44 -12.06
N THR A 294 -24.24 -11.63 -11.55
CA THR A 294 -24.69 -12.91 -12.10
C THR A 294 -25.52 -13.73 -11.11
N SER A 295 -25.78 -13.19 -9.91
CA SER A 295 -26.53 -13.88 -8.87
C SER A 295 -28.00 -13.45 -8.85
N GLU A 296 -28.78 -14.02 -7.94
CA GLU A 296 -30.18 -13.66 -7.70
C GLU A 296 -30.39 -12.21 -7.21
N PHE A 297 -29.33 -11.44 -6.96
CA PHE A 297 -29.44 -10.05 -6.51
C PHE A 297 -29.78 -9.07 -7.63
N VAL A 298 -29.66 -9.48 -8.89
CA VAL A 298 -29.99 -8.67 -10.07
C VAL A 298 -31.14 -9.29 -10.86
N ASN A 299 -31.94 -8.45 -11.52
CA ASN A 299 -33.12 -8.90 -12.26
C ASN A 299 -32.77 -9.81 -13.44
N HIS A 300 -31.59 -9.62 -14.03
CA HIS A 300 -31.06 -10.44 -15.10
C HIS A 300 -29.53 -10.48 -15.01
N PRO A 301 -28.87 -11.59 -15.39
CA PRO A 301 -27.42 -11.69 -15.36
C PRO A 301 -26.73 -10.70 -16.31
N LEU A 302 -25.82 -9.90 -15.77
CA LEU A 302 -24.96 -8.98 -16.51
C LEU A 302 -23.52 -9.52 -16.51
N THR A 303 -22.84 -9.41 -17.65
CA THR A 303 -21.52 -10.03 -17.85
C THR A 303 -20.56 -9.04 -18.53
N PHE A 304 -19.28 -9.39 -18.59
CA PHE A 304 -18.29 -8.68 -19.38
C PHE A 304 -18.70 -8.57 -20.86
N LYS A 305 -19.31 -9.62 -21.43
CA LYS A 305 -19.76 -9.61 -22.82
C LYS A 305 -20.86 -8.55 -23.04
N HIS A 306 -21.80 -8.43 -22.10
CA HIS A 306 -22.84 -7.40 -22.16
C HIS A 306 -22.23 -5.99 -22.08
N ALA A 307 -21.29 -5.77 -21.16
CA ALA A 307 -20.58 -4.49 -21.03
C ALA A 307 -19.83 -4.10 -22.32
N VAL A 308 -19.13 -5.05 -22.94
CA VAL A 308 -18.40 -4.84 -24.19
C VAL A 308 -19.32 -4.56 -25.38
N ILE A 309 -20.44 -5.29 -25.51
CA ILE A 309 -21.44 -5.03 -26.56
C ILE A 309 -22.05 -3.63 -26.41
N GLU A 310 -22.36 -3.23 -25.18
CA GLU A 310 -22.90 -1.90 -24.87
C GLU A 310 -21.83 -0.79 -24.97
N GLY A 311 -20.55 -1.15 -25.05
CA GLY A 311 -19.44 -0.22 -25.07
C GLY A 311 -19.20 0.53 -23.75
N LYS A 312 -19.70 -0.01 -22.63
CA LYS A 312 -19.69 0.65 -21.30
C LYS A 312 -19.53 -0.36 -20.17
N PRO A 313 -18.80 -0.03 -19.08
CA PRO A 313 -18.73 -0.88 -17.91
C PRO A 313 -20.07 -0.90 -17.18
N LEU A 314 -20.28 -1.93 -16.36
CA LEU A 314 -21.45 -1.99 -15.48
C LEU A 314 -21.43 -0.85 -14.44
N LYS A 315 -22.60 -0.50 -13.90
CA LYS A 315 -22.76 0.53 -12.86
C LYS A 315 -22.60 -0.05 -11.46
N PRO A 316 -21.96 0.65 -10.50
CA PRO A 316 -21.85 0.16 -9.14
C PRO A 316 -23.18 0.17 -8.40
N TYR A 317 -23.49 -0.96 -7.75
CA TYR A 317 -24.62 -1.05 -6.83
C TYR A 317 -24.23 -0.51 -5.45
N ARG A 318 -25.09 0.33 -4.88
CA ARG A 318 -24.96 0.78 -3.50
C ARG A 318 -25.71 -0.17 -2.59
N LEU A 319 -24.99 -0.80 -1.67
CA LEU A 319 -25.56 -1.60 -0.61
C LEU A 319 -26.08 -0.70 0.51
N LYS A 320 -27.37 -0.82 0.81
CA LYS A 320 -28.00 -0.30 2.04
C LYS A 320 -28.45 -1.49 2.87
N ALA A 321 -27.70 -1.78 3.94
CA ALA A 321 -28.07 -2.83 4.88
C ALA A 321 -29.17 -2.33 5.84
N LYS A 322 -30.31 -3.01 5.89
CA LYS A 322 -31.30 -2.92 6.97
C LYS A 322 -31.16 -4.15 7.88
N THR A 323 -31.77 -4.12 9.07
CA THR A 323 -31.59 -5.13 10.14
C THR A 323 -31.80 -6.59 9.72
N THR A 324 -32.57 -6.85 8.66
CA THR A 324 -32.89 -8.21 8.18
C THR A 324 -32.71 -8.40 6.67
N GLU A 325 -32.36 -7.35 5.91
CA GLU A 325 -32.33 -7.40 4.44
C GLU A 325 -31.21 -6.52 3.86
N CYS A 326 -30.59 -6.99 2.77
CA CYS A 326 -29.68 -6.20 1.96
C CYS A 326 -30.44 -5.58 0.78
N ILE A 327 -30.57 -4.26 0.76
CA ILE A 327 -31.19 -3.53 -0.37
C ILE A 327 -30.07 -2.98 -1.25
N PHE A 328 -30.12 -3.32 -2.54
CA PHE A 328 -29.18 -2.83 -3.54
C PHE A 328 -29.87 -1.83 -4.45
N THR A 329 -29.22 -0.69 -4.70
CA THR A 329 -29.73 0.34 -5.63
C THR A 329 -28.64 0.79 -6.58
N ASN A 330 -28.90 0.80 -7.89
CA ASN A 330 -28.03 1.35 -8.94
C ASN A 330 -28.60 2.64 -9.58
N GLY A 331 -29.77 3.11 -9.13
CA GLY A 331 -30.44 4.27 -9.71
C GLY A 331 -31.21 3.98 -11.00
N GLY A 332 -31.46 2.70 -11.34
CA GLY A 332 -32.31 2.30 -12.46
C GLY A 332 -31.57 2.00 -13.78
N GLU A 333 -30.25 2.15 -13.81
CA GLU A 333 -29.41 1.87 -14.99
C GLU A 333 -28.35 0.83 -14.66
N ASP A 334 -28.11 -0.08 -15.59
CA ASP A 334 -27.16 -1.18 -15.41
C ASP A 334 -25.72 -0.83 -15.84
N TYR A 335 -25.56 0.22 -16.66
CA TYR A 335 -24.27 0.65 -17.24
C TYR A 335 -23.86 2.04 -16.77
N ASN A 336 -22.56 2.30 -16.79
CA ASN A 336 -21.98 3.59 -16.39
C ASN A 336 -21.49 4.37 -17.63
N GLU A 337 -22.27 5.35 -18.06
CA GLU A 337 -21.97 6.22 -19.21
C GLU A 337 -20.62 6.94 -19.08
N GLU A 338 -20.24 7.36 -17.87
CA GLU A 338 -18.96 8.05 -17.63
C GLU A 338 -17.75 7.12 -17.81
N GLY A 339 -17.98 5.81 -17.95
CA GLY A 339 -16.99 4.79 -18.19
C GLY A 339 -16.93 4.30 -19.63
N ALA A 340 -17.68 4.90 -20.57
CA ALA A 340 -17.74 4.42 -21.95
C ALA A 340 -16.33 4.16 -22.55
N PHE A 341 -16.17 3.03 -23.24
CA PHE A 341 -14.90 2.63 -23.82
C PHE A 341 -14.50 3.51 -25.02
N GLY A 342 -15.48 4.17 -25.64
CA GLY A 342 -15.29 5.02 -26.82
C GLY A 342 -14.94 4.21 -28.07
N ASP A 343 -14.51 4.91 -29.12
CA ASP A 343 -14.04 4.28 -30.35
C ASP A 343 -12.64 3.69 -30.16
N PHE A 344 -12.50 2.40 -30.42
CA PHE A 344 -11.25 1.68 -30.17
C PHE A 344 -10.10 2.18 -31.04
N ASP A 345 -10.35 2.41 -32.33
CA ASP A 345 -9.30 2.88 -33.24
C ASP A 345 -8.83 4.29 -32.86
N THR A 346 -9.74 5.17 -32.46
CA THR A 346 -9.40 6.50 -31.92
C THR A 346 -8.48 6.39 -30.70
N GLN A 347 -8.72 5.44 -29.79
CA GLN A 347 -7.84 5.21 -28.64
C GLN A 347 -6.46 4.68 -29.05
N VAL A 348 -6.40 3.72 -29.98
CA VAL A 348 -5.12 3.22 -30.51
C VAL A 348 -4.33 4.33 -31.21
N GLN A 349 -5.00 5.18 -31.97
CA GLN A 349 -4.37 6.36 -32.59
C GLN A 349 -3.86 7.36 -31.54
N LYS A 350 -4.58 7.54 -30.42
CA LYS A 350 -4.11 8.32 -29.27
C LYS A 350 -2.84 7.72 -28.67
N ILE A 351 -2.76 6.40 -28.50
CA ILE A 351 -1.56 5.71 -28.00
C ILE A 351 -0.37 5.93 -28.93
N ILE A 352 -0.60 5.79 -30.25
CA ILE A 352 0.47 5.88 -31.25
C ILE A 352 0.95 7.31 -31.40
N SER A 353 0.05 8.30 -31.43
CA SER A 353 0.44 9.71 -31.37
C SER A 353 1.22 10.03 -30.08
N GLY A 354 0.86 9.40 -28.95
CA GLY A 354 1.60 9.46 -27.71
C GLY A 354 3.04 8.97 -27.82
N TYR A 355 3.29 7.91 -28.60
CA TYR A 355 4.65 7.39 -28.85
C TYR A 355 5.55 8.44 -29.48
N TYR A 356 5.02 9.22 -30.43
CA TYR A 356 5.74 10.32 -31.09
C TYR A 356 5.68 11.65 -30.35
N THR A 357 4.95 11.73 -29.24
CA THR A 357 4.85 12.96 -28.44
C THR A 357 6.17 13.18 -27.71
N LEU A 358 6.87 14.26 -28.04
CA LEU A 358 8.20 14.57 -27.48
C LEU A 358 8.13 15.34 -26.17
N LEU A 359 7.07 16.14 -25.98
CA LEU A 359 6.85 16.96 -24.80
C LEU A 359 5.43 16.75 -24.26
N PRO A 360 5.25 16.67 -22.94
CA PRO A 360 3.93 16.71 -22.32
C PRO A 360 3.33 18.10 -22.43
N GLN A 361 2.06 18.20 -22.10
CA GLN A 361 1.33 19.45 -21.94
C GLN A 361 0.87 19.54 -20.49
N TYR A 362 1.53 20.38 -19.70
CA TYR A 362 1.13 20.69 -18.33
C TYR A 362 0.19 21.88 -18.27
N SER A 363 0.30 22.78 -19.24
CA SER A 363 -0.35 24.08 -19.23
C SER A 363 -1.48 24.23 -20.25
N ASN A 364 -2.38 25.18 -19.96
CA ASN A 364 -3.38 25.65 -20.90
C ASN A 364 -2.84 26.85 -21.74
N ASN A 365 -3.67 27.38 -22.64
CA ASN A 365 -3.31 28.54 -23.48
C ASN A 365 -3.07 29.86 -22.69
N LYS A 366 -3.36 29.88 -21.39
CA LYS A 366 -3.07 31.00 -20.49
C LYS A 366 -1.76 30.81 -19.71
N ASN A 367 -1.00 29.75 -20.02
CA ASN A 367 0.24 29.41 -19.31
C ASN A 367 0.01 29.03 -17.84
N GLU A 368 -1.16 28.45 -17.52
CA GLU A 368 -1.53 27.95 -16.19
C GLU A 368 -1.55 26.41 -16.20
N ILE A 369 -1.20 25.74 -15.09
CA ILE A 369 -1.27 24.28 -15.03
C ILE A 369 -2.71 23.78 -15.17
N ALA A 370 -2.91 22.88 -16.12
CA ALA A 370 -4.15 22.15 -16.36
C ALA A 370 -3.84 20.78 -16.95
N MET A 371 -4.07 19.72 -16.17
CA MET A 371 -3.94 18.33 -16.62
C MET A 371 -5.31 17.61 -16.62
N PRO A 372 -6.28 18.07 -17.43
CA PRO A 372 -7.62 17.48 -17.45
C PRO A 372 -7.63 16.05 -18.02
N ASN A 373 -6.66 15.71 -18.87
CA ASN A 373 -6.56 14.43 -19.55
C ASN A 373 -5.86 13.34 -18.71
N ASP A 374 -5.28 13.71 -17.56
CA ASP A 374 -4.57 12.80 -16.66
C ASP A 374 -5.48 12.28 -15.53
N PHE A 375 -6.79 12.40 -15.73
CA PHE A 375 -7.80 11.89 -14.84
C PHE A 375 -9.04 11.46 -15.61
N HIS A 376 -9.50 10.27 -15.29
CA HIS A 376 -10.75 9.67 -15.71
C HIS A 376 -11.61 9.39 -14.47
N LYS A 377 -12.88 9.81 -14.50
CA LYS A 377 -13.77 9.68 -13.34
C LYS A 377 -14.00 8.24 -12.91
N VAL A 378 -14.08 7.32 -13.87
CA VAL A 378 -14.26 5.88 -13.63
C VAL A 378 -12.93 5.13 -13.42
N TYR A 379 -11.99 5.25 -14.36
CA TYR A 379 -10.73 4.48 -14.36
C TYR A 379 -9.60 5.10 -13.54
N GLY A 380 -9.71 6.36 -13.14
CA GLY A 380 -8.74 7.02 -12.27
C GLY A 380 -7.69 7.85 -12.99
N SER A 381 -6.50 7.94 -12.42
CA SER A 381 -5.45 8.87 -12.87
C SER A 381 -4.10 8.16 -12.77
N GLN A 382 -3.15 8.59 -13.57
CA GLN A 382 -1.75 8.22 -13.36
C GLN A 382 -1.21 8.94 -12.11
N LYS A 383 -1.17 8.23 -10.98
CA LYS A 383 -0.81 8.80 -9.68
C LYS A 383 0.64 9.29 -9.66
N ASP A 384 1.56 8.53 -10.25
CA ASP A 384 2.99 8.78 -10.11
C ASP A 384 3.42 10.05 -10.84
N ALA A 385 3.01 10.22 -12.10
CA ALA A 385 3.22 11.46 -12.85
C ALA A 385 2.67 12.67 -12.10
N LYS A 386 1.44 12.57 -11.59
CA LYS A 386 0.81 13.65 -10.84
C LYS A 386 1.61 14.01 -9.59
N LYS A 387 2.04 13.03 -8.79
CA LYS A 387 2.84 13.28 -7.59
C LYS A 387 4.17 13.96 -7.94
N GLN A 388 4.88 13.45 -8.95
CA GLN A 388 6.15 14.02 -9.39
C GLN A 388 6.02 15.44 -9.93
N ILE A 389 4.98 15.72 -10.73
CA ILE A 389 4.69 17.05 -11.29
C ILE A 389 4.37 18.04 -10.18
N ILE A 390 3.54 17.68 -9.20
CA ILE A 390 3.24 18.53 -8.04
C ILE A 390 4.54 18.84 -7.29
N ALA A 391 5.35 17.82 -7.03
CA ALA A 391 6.59 17.97 -6.28
C ALA A 391 7.57 18.91 -7.01
N GLN A 392 7.76 18.72 -8.32
CA GLN A 392 8.64 19.57 -9.13
C GLN A 392 8.12 21.00 -9.24
N TYR A 393 6.81 21.19 -9.44
CA TYR A 393 6.20 22.51 -9.54
C TYR A 393 6.29 23.33 -8.25
N LEU A 394 6.00 22.69 -7.12
CA LEU A 394 6.06 23.34 -5.81
C LEU A 394 7.50 23.65 -5.39
N GLY A 395 8.45 22.82 -5.85
CA GLY A 395 9.87 22.90 -5.54
C GLY A 395 10.17 22.54 -4.08
N VAL A 396 11.48 22.39 -3.79
CA VAL A 396 12.00 22.00 -2.46
C VAL A 396 11.43 22.88 -1.35
N ASN A 397 11.35 24.18 -1.58
CA ASN A 397 10.84 25.13 -0.59
C ASN A 397 9.38 24.85 -0.21
N ASN A 398 8.51 24.37 -1.10
CA ASN A 398 7.11 24.08 -0.77
C ASN A 398 6.85 22.57 -0.70
N PHE A 399 7.88 21.79 -0.39
CA PHE A 399 7.75 20.35 -0.28
C PHE A 399 7.02 19.94 1.00
N TYR A 400 5.97 19.13 0.89
CA TYR A 400 5.17 18.64 2.02
C TYR A 400 4.34 17.41 1.60
N SER A 401 4.12 16.45 2.50
CA SER A 401 3.29 15.25 2.23
C SER A 401 1.85 15.62 1.85
N PHE A 402 1.45 15.28 0.62
CA PHE A 402 0.16 15.66 0.03
C PHE A 402 -1.02 14.83 0.54
N GLY A 403 -0.78 13.57 0.94
CA GLY A 403 -1.79 12.69 1.53
C GLY A 403 -2.44 13.26 2.79
N THR A 404 -1.72 14.17 3.46
CA THR A 404 -2.15 14.86 4.69
C THR A 404 -2.94 16.14 4.43
N LEU A 405 -2.77 16.80 3.28
CA LEU A 405 -3.27 18.17 3.04
C LEU A 405 -4.63 18.23 2.33
N LYS A 406 -4.93 17.31 1.42
CA LYS A 406 -6.24 17.01 0.79
C LYS A 406 -5.98 16.04 -0.36
N ARG A 407 -6.83 15.03 -0.53
CA ARG A 407 -6.75 14.18 -1.74
C ARG A 407 -7.13 15.03 -2.94
N ILE A 408 -6.18 15.30 -3.83
CA ILE A 408 -6.49 15.81 -5.17
C ILE A 408 -7.15 14.64 -5.93
N THR A 409 -8.46 14.48 -5.77
CA THR A 409 -9.21 13.35 -6.33
C THR A 409 -9.53 13.52 -7.81
N ASN A 410 -9.34 14.71 -8.36
CA ASN A 410 -9.73 15.10 -9.72
C ASN A 410 -8.48 15.48 -10.55
N ALA A 411 -8.70 15.98 -11.77
CA ALA A 411 -7.67 16.61 -12.58
C ALA A 411 -6.88 17.67 -11.80
N LEU A 412 -5.56 17.74 -12.06
CA LEU A 412 -4.66 18.72 -11.46
C LEU A 412 -4.86 20.09 -12.13
N THR A 413 -5.12 21.12 -11.35
CA THR A 413 -5.30 22.50 -11.84
C THR A 413 -4.43 23.50 -11.08
N GLN A 414 -4.19 24.66 -11.69
CA GLN A 414 -3.47 25.78 -11.06
C GLN A 414 -4.09 26.18 -9.72
N ASP A 415 -5.42 26.34 -9.65
CA ASP A 415 -6.13 26.70 -8.41
C ASP A 415 -5.85 25.70 -7.27
N GLN A 416 -5.76 24.41 -7.57
CA GLN A 416 -5.44 23.38 -6.56
C GLN A 416 -3.99 23.48 -6.10
N LEU A 417 -3.07 23.75 -7.02
CA LEU A 417 -1.65 23.95 -6.70
C LEU A 417 -1.45 25.24 -5.89
N ASP A 418 -2.18 26.31 -6.20
CA ASP A 418 -2.15 27.55 -5.45
C ASP A 418 -2.80 27.38 -4.07
N GLU A 419 -3.92 26.67 -3.96
CA GLU A 419 -4.52 26.30 -2.67
C GLU A 419 -3.52 25.51 -1.83
N LEU A 420 -2.90 24.49 -2.42
CA LEU A 420 -1.90 23.65 -1.76
C LEU A 420 -0.68 24.46 -1.31
N LYS A 421 -0.13 25.31 -2.19
CA LYS A 421 0.97 26.23 -1.88
C LYS A 421 0.56 27.18 -0.75
N ASN A 422 -0.64 27.73 -0.77
CA ASN A 422 -1.16 28.59 0.29
C ASN A 422 -1.29 27.84 1.63
N ILE A 423 -1.77 26.60 1.60
CA ILE A 423 -1.81 25.73 2.79
C ILE A 423 -0.40 25.54 3.35
N ILE A 424 0.56 25.14 2.52
CA ILE A 424 1.96 24.93 2.92
C ILE A 424 2.58 26.22 3.47
N GLN A 425 2.36 27.34 2.81
CA GLN A 425 2.82 28.66 3.26
C GLN A 425 2.18 29.07 4.58
N ASN A 426 0.93 28.71 4.84
CA ASN A 426 0.31 28.94 6.14
C ASN A 426 0.87 28.00 7.21
N LEU A 427 1.18 26.75 6.88
CA LEU A 427 1.86 25.81 7.80
C LEU A 427 3.25 26.30 8.18
N LYS A 428 4.02 26.84 7.22
CA LYS A 428 5.34 27.43 7.46
C LYS A 428 5.33 28.53 8.51
N LYS A 429 4.27 29.34 8.53
CA LYS A 429 4.10 30.48 9.43
C LYS A 429 3.87 30.09 10.89
N ARG A 430 3.47 28.84 11.15
CA ARG A 430 3.14 28.34 12.49
C ARG A 430 4.42 27.97 13.25
N GLU A 431 4.56 28.47 14.47
CA GLU A 431 5.60 27.98 15.39
C GLU A 431 5.41 26.47 15.64
N ASN A 432 6.50 25.73 15.83
CA ASN A 432 6.41 24.34 16.25
C ASN A 432 5.77 24.25 17.64
N PHE A 433 4.92 23.24 17.87
CA PHE A 433 4.21 23.12 19.13
C PHE A 433 3.86 21.67 19.47
N PHE A 434 3.48 21.45 20.73
CA PHE A 434 2.72 20.28 21.14
C PHE A 434 1.44 20.69 21.89
N SER A 435 0.42 19.85 21.88
CA SER A 435 -0.84 20.11 22.60
C SER A 435 -0.87 19.43 23.96
N GLU A 436 -1.85 19.79 24.79
CA GLU A 436 -2.09 19.14 26.09
C GLU A 436 -2.31 17.61 25.99
N THR A 437 -2.77 17.11 24.83
CA THR A 437 -2.83 15.67 24.55
C THR A 437 -1.46 15.02 24.75
N ALA A 438 -0.36 15.68 24.39
CA ALA A 438 0.99 15.15 24.52
C ALA A 438 1.35 14.87 25.99
N LEU A 439 0.90 15.71 26.93
CA LEU A 439 1.08 15.49 28.37
C LEU A 439 0.32 14.24 28.85
N THR A 440 -0.91 14.07 28.35
CA THR A 440 -1.73 12.89 28.65
C THR A 440 -1.10 11.61 28.09
N LEU A 441 -0.54 11.65 26.87
CA LEU A 441 0.19 10.53 26.30
C LEU A 441 1.46 10.23 27.10
N LEU A 442 2.28 11.25 27.39
CA LEU A 442 3.52 11.10 28.17
C LEU A 442 3.29 10.43 29.53
N SER A 443 2.17 10.75 30.18
CA SER A 443 1.77 10.15 31.46
C SER A 443 1.66 8.62 31.41
N GLN A 444 1.31 8.05 30.26
CA GLN A 444 1.18 6.59 30.07
C GLN A 444 2.55 5.89 30.08
N TYR A 445 3.61 6.60 29.73
CA TYR A 445 4.99 6.10 29.68
C TYR A 445 5.76 6.36 30.98
N PHE A 446 5.23 7.19 31.88
CA PHE A 446 5.88 7.62 33.13
C PHE A 446 5.41 6.83 34.36
N LYS A 447 4.80 5.66 34.16
CA LYS A 447 4.27 4.86 35.25
C LYS A 447 5.40 4.21 36.04
N LYS A 448 5.35 4.36 37.35
CA LYS A 448 6.36 3.90 38.30
C LYS A 448 6.31 2.38 38.44
N ASP A 449 7.50 1.76 38.43
CA ASP A 449 7.75 0.34 38.64
C ASP A 449 6.95 -0.55 37.67
N LYS A 450 6.77 -0.05 36.44
CA LYS A 450 6.08 -0.75 35.35
C LYS A 450 7.06 -1.30 34.33
N LYS A 451 6.76 -2.51 33.86
CA LYS A 451 7.51 -3.20 32.82
C LYS A 451 6.92 -2.83 31.46
N TYR A 452 7.71 -2.12 30.66
CA TYR A 452 7.39 -1.79 29.27
C TYR A 452 8.14 -2.76 28.34
N VAL A 453 7.42 -3.28 27.35
CA VAL A 453 7.97 -4.10 26.27
C VAL A 453 7.89 -3.29 24.98
N TRP A 454 9.04 -2.89 24.46
CA TRP A 454 9.18 -2.20 23.17
C TRP A 454 9.48 -3.27 22.14
N TYR A 455 8.69 -3.34 21.08
CA TYR A 455 8.89 -4.39 20.07
C TYR A 455 8.44 -3.96 18.69
N ASP A 456 9.00 -4.62 17.69
CA ASP A 456 8.68 -4.42 16.28
C ASP A 456 8.70 -5.77 15.58
N TYR A 457 7.73 -6.03 14.68
CA TYR A 457 7.74 -7.21 13.83
C TYR A 457 8.32 -6.91 12.46
N GLU A 458 9.09 -7.88 11.97
CA GLU A 458 9.39 -8.00 10.55
C GLU A 458 8.80 -9.29 10.00
N GLY A 459 8.40 -9.25 8.74
CA GLY A 459 7.57 -10.30 8.18
C GLY A 459 7.95 -10.77 6.79
N VAL A 460 7.38 -11.92 6.44
CA VAL A 460 7.45 -12.54 5.12
C VAL A 460 6.03 -12.52 4.52
N SER A 461 5.92 -12.22 3.23
CA SER A 461 4.63 -12.13 2.52
C SER A 461 4.71 -12.82 1.16
N SER A 462 3.63 -13.50 0.77
CA SER A 462 3.56 -14.19 -0.52
C SER A 462 2.15 -14.12 -1.08
N VAL A 463 2.06 -14.14 -2.41
CA VAL A 463 0.79 -14.22 -3.14
C VAL A 463 0.02 -15.50 -2.79
N ALA A 464 0.72 -16.59 -2.48
CA ALA A 464 0.10 -17.81 -1.94
C ALA A 464 0.19 -17.82 -0.39
N PRO A 465 -0.72 -18.52 0.31
CA PRO A 465 -0.62 -18.69 1.76
C PRO A 465 0.74 -19.20 2.21
N ILE A 466 1.38 -18.53 3.17
CA ILE A 466 2.69 -18.95 3.72
C ILE A 466 2.55 -20.12 4.68
N LEU A 467 1.42 -20.20 5.39
CA LEU A 467 1.06 -21.28 6.30
C LEU A 467 -0.34 -21.79 5.98
N ASP A 468 -0.65 -22.98 6.47
CA ASP A 468 -2.01 -23.50 6.48
C ASP A 468 -2.93 -22.55 7.25
N ASN A 469 -4.18 -22.44 6.80
CA ASN A 469 -5.20 -21.59 7.37
C ASN A 469 -4.86 -20.08 7.37
N MET A 470 -3.89 -19.61 6.58
CA MET A 470 -3.64 -18.19 6.32
C MET A 470 -4.19 -17.76 4.95
N LEU A 471 -4.57 -16.49 4.80
CA LEU A 471 -5.02 -15.94 3.53
C LEU A 471 -3.84 -15.63 2.59
N HIS A 472 -4.12 -15.47 1.30
CA HIS A 472 -3.14 -14.94 0.35
C HIS A 472 -2.74 -13.50 0.66
N TYR A 473 -1.52 -13.10 0.28
CA TYR A 473 -0.93 -11.80 0.59
C TYR A 473 -0.86 -11.48 2.09
N GLN A 474 -1.19 -12.43 2.96
CA GLN A 474 -1.13 -12.24 4.39
C GLN A 474 0.32 -12.35 4.84
N GLN A 475 0.85 -11.24 5.35
CA GLN A 475 2.17 -11.21 5.95
C GLN A 475 2.15 -11.95 7.29
N VAL A 476 3.16 -12.78 7.52
CA VAL A 476 3.39 -13.47 8.80
C VAL A 476 4.71 -13.03 9.42
N THR A 477 4.76 -12.94 10.74
CA THR A 477 5.87 -12.34 11.48
C THR A 477 6.96 -13.38 11.74
N ASN A 478 7.93 -13.48 10.83
CA ASN A 478 9.06 -14.39 11.02
C ASN A 478 10.15 -13.80 11.94
N GLN A 479 10.09 -12.50 12.24
CA GLN A 479 11.07 -11.82 13.06
C GLN A 479 10.42 -10.89 14.08
N VAL A 480 11.03 -10.80 15.27
CA VAL A 480 10.68 -9.82 16.29
C VAL A 480 11.93 -9.37 17.04
N SER A 481 12.04 -8.08 17.31
CA SER A 481 13.00 -7.52 18.26
C SER A 481 12.28 -7.02 19.50
N ILE A 482 12.86 -7.23 20.68
CA ILE A 482 12.22 -6.87 21.95
C ILE A 482 13.23 -6.19 22.87
N ILE A 483 12.93 -4.98 23.32
CA ILE A 483 13.65 -4.29 24.40
C ILE A 483 12.71 -4.12 25.59
N ARG A 484 13.19 -4.43 26.79
CA ARG A 484 12.41 -4.30 28.03
C ARG A 484 12.93 -3.14 28.86
N THR A 485 12.03 -2.32 29.39
CA THR A 485 12.42 -1.26 30.32
C THR A 485 11.59 -1.27 31.60
N ILE A 486 12.22 -0.90 32.71
CA ILE A 486 11.56 -0.53 33.97
C ILE A 486 12.11 0.82 34.38
N ASN A 487 11.21 1.75 34.71
CA ASN A 487 11.57 3.13 35.10
C ASN A 487 12.52 3.80 34.11
N GLY A 488 12.30 3.57 32.81
CA GLY A 488 13.12 4.12 31.74
C GLY A 488 14.55 3.59 31.72
N LYS A 489 14.84 2.43 32.30
CA LYS A 489 16.14 1.77 32.16
C LYS A 489 15.95 0.47 31.41
N ILE A 490 16.81 0.23 30.43
CA ILE A 490 16.86 -1.05 29.70
C ILE A 490 17.24 -2.15 30.71
N ILE A 491 16.46 -3.23 30.70
CA ILE A 491 16.77 -4.45 31.43
C ILE A 491 17.62 -5.30 30.50
N SER A 492 18.93 -5.27 30.68
CA SER A 492 19.85 -6.09 29.89
C SER A 492 20.02 -7.47 30.53
N GLU A 493 19.83 -8.52 29.72
CA GLU A 493 20.17 -9.89 30.06
C GLU A 493 21.46 -10.26 29.31
N GLU A 494 22.43 -10.87 29.99
CA GLU A 494 23.70 -11.32 29.37
C GLU A 494 24.46 -10.25 28.56
N LYS A 495 24.35 -8.96 28.96
CA LYS A 495 24.91 -7.79 28.25
C LYS A 495 24.29 -7.52 26.86
N LYS A 496 23.16 -8.13 26.52
CA LYS A 496 22.35 -7.78 25.35
C LYS A 496 21.30 -6.76 25.75
N ILE A 497 21.03 -5.80 24.85
CA ILE A 497 19.99 -4.79 25.07
C ILE A 497 18.62 -5.22 24.55
N ALA A 498 18.59 -6.19 23.62
CA ALA A 498 17.40 -6.66 22.94
C ALA A 498 17.43 -8.19 22.78
N ASP A 499 16.24 -8.79 22.77
CA ASP A 499 16.02 -10.15 22.29
C ASP A 499 15.65 -10.08 20.79
N ASN A 500 16.62 -10.38 19.93
CA ASN A 500 16.39 -10.41 18.48
C ASN A 500 16.11 -11.84 18.02
N ILE A 501 14.86 -12.10 17.64
CA ILE A 501 14.38 -13.42 17.25
C ILE A 501 14.12 -13.41 15.75
N VAL A 502 14.81 -14.29 15.01
CA VAL A 502 14.58 -14.51 13.59
C VAL A 502 14.31 -15.98 13.37
N LYS A 503 13.09 -16.29 12.95
CA LYS A 503 12.63 -17.63 12.53
C LYS A 503 12.92 -17.78 11.05
N ASP A 504 13.41 -18.94 10.64
CA ASP A 504 13.73 -19.23 9.25
C ASP A 504 12.44 -19.38 8.41
N PRO A 505 12.14 -18.47 7.46
CA PRO A 505 10.94 -18.55 6.64
C PRO A 505 10.77 -19.86 5.89
N LYS A 506 11.87 -20.56 5.55
CA LYS A 506 11.82 -21.86 4.86
C LYS A 506 11.09 -22.92 5.68
N ASN A 507 11.35 -22.95 6.99
CA ASN A 507 10.84 -23.98 7.92
C ASN A 507 9.79 -23.44 8.90
N LEU A 508 9.28 -22.23 8.66
CA LEU A 508 8.32 -21.56 9.52
C LEU A 508 7.03 -22.37 9.66
N ASP A 509 6.57 -22.53 10.90
CA ASP A 509 5.24 -23.06 11.23
C ASP A 509 4.44 -22.10 12.13
N LEU A 510 3.19 -22.46 12.44
CA LEU A 510 2.32 -21.62 13.26
C LEU A 510 2.78 -21.54 14.73
N ALA A 511 3.46 -22.57 15.24
CA ALA A 511 3.99 -22.56 16.61
C ALA A 511 5.14 -21.55 16.74
N ASP A 512 5.95 -21.36 15.69
CA ASP A 512 6.96 -20.29 15.66
C ASP A 512 6.34 -18.90 15.81
N LEU A 513 5.20 -18.65 15.16
CA LEU A 513 4.48 -17.38 15.26
C LEU A 513 3.87 -17.18 16.66
N VAL A 514 3.36 -18.26 17.27
CA VAL A 514 2.88 -18.24 18.66
C VAL A 514 4.02 -17.95 19.62
N ASP A 515 5.20 -18.55 19.43
CA ASP A 515 6.39 -18.27 20.24
C ASP A 515 6.78 -16.79 20.16
N ASN A 516 6.75 -16.16 18.97
CA ASN A 516 6.98 -14.72 18.84
C ASN A 516 6.00 -13.89 19.70
N ILE A 517 4.70 -14.21 19.67
CA ILE A 517 3.69 -13.54 20.52
C ILE A 517 3.99 -13.75 22.00
N LEU A 518 4.37 -14.96 22.42
CA LEU A 518 4.69 -15.27 23.82
C LEU A 518 5.92 -14.52 24.31
N LYS A 519 6.92 -14.33 23.45
CA LYS A 519 8.12 -13.54 23.73
C LYS A 519 7.77 -12.07 23.93
N VAL A 520 6.89 -11.52 23.08
CA VAL A 520 6.32 -10.18 23.24
C VAL A 520 5.53 -10.09 24.54
N TYR A 521 4.63 -11.04 24.81
CA TYR A 521 3.80 -11.08 26.03
C TYR A 521 4.65 -11.00 27.31
N SER A 522 5.86 -11.59 27.30
CA SER A 522 6.91 -11.30 28.28
C SER A 522 6.43 -11.49 29.73
N ASN A 523 5.70 -12.58 29.97
CA ASN A 523 5.04 -12.90 31.22
C ASN A 523 4.11 -11.79 31.72
N ARG A 524 3.21 -11.32 30.83
CA ARG A 524 2.19 -10.30 31.12
C ARG A 524 2.82 -8.97 31.53
N ALA A 525 3.62 -8.38 30.64
CA ALA A 525 4.10 -7.02 30.84
C ALA A 525 2.94 -6.03 31.07
N ASP A 526 3.23 -4.94 31.79
CA ASP A 526 2.24 -3.92 32.11
C ASP A 526 1.83 -3.11 30.86
N TYR A 527 2.80 -2.83 29.99
CA TYR A 527 2.60 -2.07 28.76
C TYR A 527 3.43 -2.64 27.61
N TYR A 528 2.89 -2.49 26.40
CA TYR A 528 3.58 -2.81 25.16
C TYR A 528 3.70 -1.53 24.34
N VAL A 529 4.85 -1.25 23.75
CA VAL A 529 5.08 -0.03 22.98
C VAL A 529 5.52 -0.41 21.58
N VAL A 530 4.84 0.19 20.61
CA VAL A 530 5.09 0.00 19.18
C VAL A 530 4.99 1.35 18.47
N TYR A 531 5.56 1.45 17.27
CA TYR A 531 5.45 2.67 16.48
C TYR A 531 4.09 2.79 15.77
N ASN A 532 3.53 1.67 15.31
CA ASN A 532 2.24 1.62 14.62
C ASN A 532 1.36 0.50 15.21
N LYS A 533 0.50 0.86 16.18
CA LYS A 533 -0.38 -0.09 16.87
C LYS A 533 -1.32 -0.86 15.94
N SER A 534 -1.74 -0.25 14.83
CA SER A 534 -2.72 -0.88 13.93
C SER A 534 -2.11 -2.07 13.20
N TYR A 535 -0.87 -1.94 12.73
CA TYR A 535 -0.14 -3.01 12.06
C TYR A 535 0.09 -4.19 13.02
N GLU A 536 0.73 -3.91 14.14
CA GLU A 536 1.16 -4.89 15.15
C GLU A 536 0.00 -5.70 15.74
N ASN A 537 -1.09 -5.02 16.10
CA ASN A 537 -2.27 -5.69 16.63
C ASN A 537 -2.99 -6.54 15.58
N THR A 538 -2.94 -6.14 14.30
CA THR A 538 -3.51 -6.93 13.20
C THR A 538 -2.72 -8.23 13.03
N ARG A 539 -1.39 -8.20 13.09
CA ARG A 539 -0.54 -9.41 13.01
C ARG A 539 -0.82 -10.38 14.14
N ASN A 540 -0.96 -9.89 15.38
CA ASN A 540 -1.32 -10.73 16.53
C ASN A 540 -2.70 -11.39 16.36
N LEU A 541 -3.69 -10.65 15.85
CA LEU A 541 -5.04 -11.17 15.62
C LEU A 541 -5.08 -12.21 14.49
N ASP A 542 -4.33 -11.95 13.43
CA ASP A 542 -4.15 -12.84 12.29
C ASP A 542 -3.59 -14.21 12.71
N ILE A 543 -2.58 -14.22 13.58
CA ILE A 543 -2.00 -15.44 14.16
C ILE A 543 -3.01 -16.15 15.05
N PHE A 544 -3.71 -15.44 15.92
CA PHE A 544 -4.78 -16.02 16.75
C PHE A 544 -5.84 -16.72 15.88
N HIS A 545 -6.33 -16.06 14.83
CA HIS A 545 -7.33 -16.64 13.95
C HIS A 545 -6.83 -17.91 13.22
N ALA A 546 -5.55 -17.98 12.87
CA ALA A 546 -4.98 -19.18 12.28
C ALA A 546 -4.87 -20.32 13.31
N VAL A 547 -4.54 -20.02 14.57
CA VAL A 547 -4.53 -21.01 15.66
C VAL A 547 -5.94 -21.51 15.94
N ASP A 548 -6.93 -20.62 16.03
CA ASP A 548 -8.33 -20.99 16.22
C ASP A 548 -8.82 -21.96 15.13
N ARG A 549 -8.55 -21.64 13.85
CA ARG A 549 -8.86 -22.53 12.73
C ARG A 549 -8.14 -23.88 12.83
N THR A 550 -6.88 -23.89 13.25
CA THR A 550 -6.07 -25.11 13.38
C THR A 550 -6.64 -26.04 14.47
N PHE A 551 -6.99 -25.50 15.63
CA PHE A 551 -7.64 -26.26 16.70
C PHE A 551 -9.05 -26.73 16.30
N ALA A 552 -9.83 -25.88 15.62
CA ALA A 552 -11.18 -26.23 15.17
C ALA A 552 -11.18 -27.37 14.14
N LEU A 553 -10.16 -27.45 13.28
CA LEU A 553 -10.00 -28.57 12.35
C LEU A 553 -9.57 -29.86 13.04
N ASN A 554 -8.73 -29.77 14.08
CA ASN A 554 -8.17 -30.91 14.81
C ASN A 554 -7.54 -31.99 13.91
N LYS A 555 -6.86 -31.58 12.84
CA LYS A 555 -6.20 -32.50 11.88
C LYS A 555 -4.69 -32.57 12.02
N ASP A 556 -4.04 -31.49 12.44
CA ASP A 556 -2.59 -31.41 12.61
C ASP A 556 -2.21 -31.61 14.08
N HIS A 557 -2.19 -32.87 14.52
CA HIS A 557 -1.94 -33.22 15.92
C HIS A 557 -0.54 -32.84 16.40
N ASP A 558 0.45 -32.89 15.51
CA ASP A 558 1.83 -32.53 15.85
C ASP A 558 1.98 -31.03 16.07
N LEU A 559 1.40 -30.20 15.18
CA LEU A 559 1.38 -28.75 15.37
C LEU A 559 0.58 -28.35 16.62
N ILE A 560 -0.59 -28.96 16.83
CA ILE A 560 -1.39 -28.72 18.04
C ILE A 560 -0.58 -29.09 19.29
N LYS A 561 0.15 -30.21 19.27
CA LYS A 561 1.02 -30.61 20.38
C LYS A 561 2.14 -29.58 20.61
N LYS A 562 2.83 -29.12 19.56
CA LYS A 562 3.84 -28.05 19.69
C LYS A 562 3.27 -26.78 20.32
N ILE A 563 2.07 -26.35 19.90
CA ILE A 563 1.40 -25.18 20.47
C ILE A 563 1.03 -25.40 21.95
N LYS A 564 0.59 -26.61 22.31
CA LYS A 564 0.34 -27.00 23.72
C LYS A 564 1.62 -27.01 24.56
N ASP A 565 2.74 -27.47 23.99
CA ASP A 565 4.04 -27.47 24.65
C ASP A 565 4.56 -26.04 24.93
N LEU A 566 4.09 -25.04 24.14
CA LEU A 566 4.28 -23.61 24.42
C LEU A 566 3.34 -23.05 25.51
N GLY A 567 2.47 -23.88 26.09
CA GLY A 567 1.52 -23.50 27.15
C GLY A 567 0.15 -23.04 26.66
N ILE A 568 -0.16 -23.18 25.36
CA ILE A 568 -1.47 -22.83 24.78
C ILE A 568 -2.32 -24.09 24.64
N ASN A 569 -3.17 -24.37 25.63
CA ASN A 569 -3.99 -25.58 25.68
C ASN A 569 -5.25 -25.48 24.81
N SER A 570 -5.71 -24.25 24.56
CA SER A 570 -6.88 -23.91 23.75
C SER A 570 -6.70 -22.57 23.04
N PRO A 571 -7.49 -22.28 21.98
CA PRO A 571 -7.48 -20.97 21.33
C PRO A 571 -7.80 -19.80 22.29
N LEU A 572 -8.57 -20.06 23.35
CA LEU A 572 -8.92 -19.06 24.37
C LEU A 572 -7.70 -18.58 25.16
N ASP A 573 -6.70 -19.45 25.38
CA ASP A 573 -5.47 -19.08 26.09
C ASP A 573 -4.69 -18.03 25.29
N LEU A 574 -4.54 -18.26 23.98
CA LEU A 574 -3.89 -17.29 23.09
C LEU A 574 -4.74 -16.03 22.90
N ALA A 575 -6.06 -16.16 22.81
CA ALA A 575 -6.97 -15.01 22.71
C ALA A 575 -6.78 -14.06 23.89
N ALA A 576 -6.69 -14.58 25.12
CA ALA A 576 -6.47 -13.79 26.33
C ALA A 576 -5.11 -13.07 26.32
N ILE A 577 -4.07 -13.71 25.78
CA ILE A 577 -2.74 -13.11 25.61
C ILE A 577 -2.78 -11.97 24.59
N VAL A 578 -3.36 -12.22 23.41
CA VAL A 578 -3.49 -11.22 22.35
C VAL A 578 -4.34 -10.04 22.81
N GLU A 579 -5.47 -10.30 23.47
CA GLU A 579 -6.33 -9.26 24.04
C GLU A 579 -5.58 -8.43 25.11
N HIS A 580 -4.81 -9.08 25.99
CA HIS A 580 -4.00 -8.36 26.97
C HIS A 580 -2.97 -7.46 26.29
N ILE A 581 -2.25 -7.94 25.27
CA ILE A 581 -1.31 -7.12 24.50
C ILE A 581 -2.07 -5.92 23.92
N GLN A 582 -3.10 -6.14 23.11
CA GLN A 582 -3.83 -5.09 22.39
C GLN A 582 -4.39 -3.99 23.31
N ASN A 583 -4.91 -4.38 24.48
CA ASN A 583 -5.49 -3.47 25.48
C ASN A 583 -4.43 -2.65 26.24
N HIS A 584 -3.18 -3.10 26.26
CA HIS A 584 -2.06 -2.44 26.93
C HIS A 584 -1.00 -1.91 25.95
N THR A 585 -1.23 -2.00 24.64
CA THR A 585 -0.36 -1.42 23.61
C THR A 585 -0.52 0.10 23.55
N LEU A 586 0.59 0.81 23.72
CA LEU A 586 0.78 2.24 23.49
C LEU A 586 1.34 2.45 22.07
N ASP A 587 0.84 3.47 21.39
CA ASP A 587 1.19 3.79 20.00
C ASP A 587 2.03 5.08 19.97
N LEU A 588 3.31 5.02 19.61
CA LEU A 588 4.14 6.23 19.53
C LEU A 588 3.67 7.19 18.43
N MET A 589 3.06 6.69 17.37
CA MET A 589 2.51 7.55 16.32
C MET A 589 1.34 8.41 16.84
N ASP A 590 0.73 8.09 18.00
CA ASP A 590 -0.29 8.96 18.64
C ASP A 590 0.24 10.37 18.92
N PHE A 591 1.54 10.54 19.18
CA PHE A 591 2.15 11.85 19.34
C PHE A 591 2.10 12.72 18.07
N LEU A 592 1.90 12.12 16.89
CA LEU A 592 1.78 12.82 15.60
C LEU A 592 0.35 12.79 15.03
N LYS A 593 -0.62 12.24 15.77
CA LYS A 593 -2.03 12.20 15.34
C LYS A 593 -2.73 13.51 15.66
N GLN A 594 -3.77 13.79 14.86
CA GLN A 594 -4.69 14.87 15.11
C GLN A 594 -5.75 14.43 16.13
N THR A 595 -6.02 15.26 17.12
CA THR A 595 -7.09 15.08 18.11
C THR A 595 -8.15 16.17 17.98
N PRO A 596 -9.40 15.92 18.42
CA PRO A 596 -10.43 16.94 18.46
C PRO A 596 -9.96 18.17 19.27
N ALA A 597 -10.08 19.35 18.69
CA ALA A 597 -9.52 20.60 19.18
C ALA A 597 -10.21 21.19 20.43
N ALA A 598 -11.38 20.68 20.81
CA ALA A 598 -12.22 21.35 21.79
C ALA A 598 -11.49 21.52 23.14
N ASN A 599 -11.16 22.77 23.48
CA ASN A 599 -10.54 23.21 24.74
C ASN A 599 -9.10 22.72 24.99
N GLN A 600 -8.30 22.41 23.96
CA GLN A 600 -6.89 22.03 24.16
C GLN A 600 -5.97 23.25 24.23
N PHE A 601 -4.99 23.22 25.14
CA PHE A 601 -3.86 24.15 25.14
C PHE A 601 -2.77 23.67 24.20
N CYS A 602 -2.09 24.60 23.52
CA CYS A 602 -0.90 24.34 22.70
C CYS A 602 0.28 25.11 23.27
N PHE A 603 1.45 24.48 23.24
CA PHE A 603 2.66 24.99 23.85
C PHE A 603 3.78 25.10 22.81
N PRO A 604 4.39 26.29 22.64
CA PRO A 604 5.43 26.49 21.64
C PRO A 604 6.70 25.71 22.03
N ILE A 605 7.29 25.04 21.05
CA ILE A 605 8.58 24.36 21.19
C ILE A 605 9.68 25.40 21.01
N ASN A 606 10.70 25.38 21.87
CA ASN A 606 11.82 26.30 21.79
C ASN A 606 12.61 26.09 20.48
N SER A 607 12.87 27.19 19.77
CA SER A 607 13.43 27.17 18.41
C SER A 607 14.84 26.57 18.31
N ASP A 608 15.54 26.43 19.43
CA ASP A 608 16.96 26.08 19.42
C ASP A 608 17.18 24.55 19.49
N LEU A 609 16.14 23.75 19.76
CA LEU A 609 16.20 22.28 19.70
C LEU A 609 16.03 21.73 18.28
N ILE A 610 15.34 22.46 17.41
CA ILE A 610 15.04 22.01 16.04
C ILE A 610 15.45 23.12 15.08
N ASN A 611 16.53 22.88 14.35
CA ASN A 611 16.96 23.73 13.26
C ASN A 611 15.88 23.75 12.17
N TYR A 612 15.55 24.95 11.72
CA TYR A 612 14.54 25.12 10.69
C TYR A 612 15.03 24.67 9.33
N GLU A 613 14.16 23.92 8.66
CA GLU A 613 14.34 23.40 7.33
C GLU A 613 13.15 23.81 6.47
N ASN A 614 13.42 24.22 5.22
CA ASN A 614 12.42 24.75 4.29
C ASN A 614 11.66 25.99 4.83
N ARG A 615 12.17 26.64 5.88
CA ARG A 615 11.73 27.92 6.44
C ARG A 615 12.82 28.56 7.32
N THR A 616 12.60 29.81 7.72
CA THR A 616 13.46 30.63 8.58
C THR A 616 12.73 31.12 9.83
N LYS A 617 13.46 31.68 10.82
CA LYS A 617 12.87 32.35 12.00
C LYS A 617 11.89 33.47 11.61
N ASN A 618 12.11 34.13 10.47
CA ASN A 618 11.28 35.23 9.99
C ASN A 618 9.97 34.77 9.34
N ASP A 619 9.93 33.54 8.83
CA ASP A 619 8.69 32.98 8.27
C ASP A 619 7.65 32.70 9.37
N ILE A 620 8.11 32.47 10.61
CA ILE A 620 7.26 32.17 11.77
C ILE A 620 6.66 33.44 12.35
N VAL A 621 5.49 33.81 11.83
CA VAL A 621 4.72 34.98 12.26
C VAL A 621 3.56 34.62 13.17
N LEU A 622 3.04 33.39 13.09
CA LEU A 622 2.01 32.87 13.99
C LEU A 622 2.70 32.27 15.20
N LYS A 623 2.71 33.01 16.30
CA LYS A 623 3.34 32.62 17.57
C LYS A 623 2.30 32.21 18.58
N LEU A 624 2.58 31.16 19.33
CA LEU A 624 1.72 30.75 20.43
C LEU A 624 1.93 31.64 21.66
N PRO A 625 0.89 31.86 22.49
CA PRO A 625 1.04 32.60 23.73
C PRO A 625 2.03 31.90 24.68
N LYS A 626 2.97 32.66 25.26
CA LYS A 626 3.98 32.16 26.20
C LYS A 626 3.68 32.54 27.65
N THR A 627 2.73 33.45 27.86
CA THR A 627 2.34 33.89 29.20
C THR A 627 0.83 33.79 29.41
N LYS A 628 0.41 33.66 30.67
CA LYS A 628 -1.01 33.70 31.09
C LYS A 628 -1.74 34.93 30.54
N THR A 629 -1.10 36.10 30.59
CA THR A 629 -1.67 37.36 30.10
C THR A 629 -1.84 37.36 28.57
N GLU A 630 -0.90 36.81 27.81
CA GLU A 630 -1.04 36.65 26.36
C GLU A 630 -2.15 35.67 26.00
N PHE A 631 -2.24 34.56 26.74
CA PHE A 631 -3.25 33.53 26.50
C PHE A 631 -4.67 34.07 26.66
N GLN A 632 -4.89 34.92 27.67
CA GLN A 632 -6.18 35.58 27.90
C GLN A 632 -6.52 36.64 26.83
N LYS A 633 -5.51 37.25 26.20
CA LYS A 633 -5.70 38.31 25.19
C LYS A 633 -5.87 37.77 23.77
N ASN A 634 -5.28 36.62 23.44
CA ASN A 634 -5.11 36.13 22.07
C ASN A 634 -5.92 34.86 21.75
N LYS A 635 -7.21 34.83 22.11
CA LYS A 635 -8.08 33.68 21.82
C LYS A 635 -8.27 33.42 20.32
N SER A 636 -8.18 34.44 19.47
CA SER A 636 -8.30 34.35 18.00
C SER A 636 -7.09 33.72 17.33
N ILE A 637 -5.86 34.01 17.79
CA ILE A 637 -4.63 33.41 17.26
C ILE A 637 -4.65 31.89 17.42
N ASN A 638 -5.21 31.39 18.53
CA ASN A 638 -5.38 29.96 18.73
C ASN A 638 -6.20 29.30 17.61
N LEU A 639 -7.23 29.96 17.06
CA LEU A 639 -8.10 29.39 16.02
C LEU A 639 -7.36 29.06 14.71
N GLU A 640 -6.28 29.79 14.39
CA GLU A 640 -5.50 29.62 13.15
C GLU A 640 -4.56 28.40 13.18
N PHE A 641 -4.30 27.84 14.36
CA PHE A 641 -3.52 26.61 14.55
C PHE A 641 -4.37 25.34 14.46
N TYR A 642 -5.69 25.48 14.42
CA TYR A 642 -6.61 24.35 14.27
C TYR A 642 -6.95 24.12 12.81
N ASP A 643 -6.90 22.87 12.38
CA ASP A 643 -7.36 22.49 11.06
C ASP A 643 -8.89 22.33 11.07
N VAL A 644 -9.56 23.00 10.14
CA VAL A 644 -11.01 22.87 9.95
C VAL A 644 -11.27 21.60 9.15
N THR A 645 -11.75 20.56 9.82
CA THR A 645 -12.16 19.31 9.16
C THR A 645 -13.68 19.26 9.00
N SER A 646 -14.17 18.37 8.13
CA SER A 646 -15.61 18.09 8.00
C SER A 646 -16.28 17.58 9.29
N LYS A 647 -15.48 17.23 10.32
CA LYS A 647 -15.94 16.78 11.64
C LYS A 647 -15.71 17.81 12.76
N GLY A 648 -15.26 19.03 12.44
CA GLY A 648 -14.92 20.09 13.40
C GLY A 648 -13.43 20.46 13.40
N PHE A 649 -13.01 21.25 14.39
CA PHE A 649 -11.62 21.65 14.57
C PHE A 649 -10.77 20.46 15.07
N ALA A 650 -9.60 20.25 14.48
CA ALA A 650 -8.61 19.28 14.92
C ALA A 650 -7.25 19.94 15.16
N VAL A 651 -6.47 19.40 16.10
CA VAL A 651 -5.12 19.86 16.42
C VAL A 651 -4.17 18.67 16.45
N SER A 652 -2.98 18.82 15.88
CA SER A 652 -1.94 17.79 15.99
C SER A 652 -1.39 17.76 17.41
N THR A 653 -1.18 16.55 17.95
CA THR A 653 -0.57 16.38 19.27
C THR A 653 0.85 16.96 19.32
N PHE A 654 1.64 16.74 18.27
CA PHE A 654 2.83 17.51 17.92
C PHE A 654 2.67 18.05 16.51
N PHE A 655 3.05 19.31 16.34
CA PHE A 655 3.24 19.93 15.03
C PHE A 655 4.71 20.33 14.90
N LEU A 656 5.41 19.59 14.04
CA LEU A 656 6.80 19.84 13.66
C LEU A 656 6.82 20.07 12.15
N TYR A 657 6.98 21.32 11.72
CA TYR A 657 6.97 21.65 10.29
C TYR A 657 8.07 20.92 9.54
N GLU A 658 9.23 20.74 10.17
CA GLU A 658 10.42 20.10 9.61
C GLU A 658 10.23 18.61 9.31
N LEU A 659 9.17 17.96 9.82
CA LEU A 659 8.78 16.63 9.38
C LEU A 659 8.06 16.65 8.01
N LEU A 660 7.72 17.83 7.48
CA LEU A 660 7.06 18.02 6.19
C LEU A 660 5.79 17.18 6.02
N GLY A 661 5.06 16.98 7.13
CA GLY A 661 3.85 16.16 7.20
C GLY A 661 4.07 14.65 7.32
N LYS A 662 5.32 14.19 7.26
CA LYS A 662 5.68 12.78 7.43
C LYS A 662 5.45 12.33 8.87
N LYS A 663 5.14 11.03 9.01
CA LYS A 663 4.85 10.40 10.30
C LYS A 663 5.59 9.08 10.50
N SER A 664 6.56 8.73 9.65
CA SER A 664 7.39 7.55 9.85
C SER A 664 8.47 7.79 10.90
N ILE A 665 8.87 6.73 11.59
CA ILE A 665 9.93 6.77 12.59
C ILE A 665 11.26 7.22 12.00
N LYS A 666 11.53 6.85 10.74
CA LYS A 666 12.70 7.24 9.95
C LYS A 666 12.75 8.75 9.71
N SER A 667 11.60 9.39 9.54
CA SER A 667 11.53 10.85 9.38
C SER A 667 11.89 11.57 10.68
N ILE A 668 11.44 11.05 11.83
CA ILE A 668 11.80 11.58 13.15
C ILE A 668 13.30 11.38 13.41
N GLU A 669 13.82 10.20 13.08
CA GLU A 669 15.24 9.88 13.19
C GLU A 669 16.11 10.86 12.40
N LYS A 670 15.80 11.07 11.11
CA LYS A 670 16.51 12.04 10.26
C LYS A 670 16.51 13.43 10.89
N LEU A 671 15.38 13.84 11.47
CA LEU A 671 15.27 15.12 12.18
C LEU A 671 16.19 15.16 13.41
N ILE A 672 16.22 14.09 14.22
CA ILE A 672 17.08 13.98 15.41
C ILE A 672 18.56 14.05 15.05
N THR A 673 18.98 13.23 14.09
CA THR A 673 20.38 13.12 13.63
C THR A 673 20.86 14.43 13.03
N LYS A 674 20.06 15.06 12.16
CA LYS A 674 20.39 16.35 11.54
C LYS A 674 20.57 17.48 12.57
N ASN A 675 19.82 17.42 13.67
CA ASN A 675 19.91 18.39 14.75
C ASN A 675 20.98 18.04 15.81
N ASN A 676 21.73 16.94 15.63
CA ASN A 676 22.74 16.46 16.56
C ASN A 676 22.23 16.33 18.00
N LEU A 677 20.96 15.95 18.16
CA LEU A 677 20.34 15.85 19.48
C LEU A 677 20.88 14.63 20.23
N LYS A 678 21.45 14.88 21.41
CA LYS A 678 21.91 13.83 22.32
C LYS A 678 20.76 13.39 23.22
N LEU A 679 20.01 12.42 22.73
CA LEU A 679 18.85 11.88 23.43
C LEU A 679 19.25 10.66 24.26
N LYS A 680 18.34 10.24 25.13
CA LYS A 680 18.48 8.99 25.86
C LYS A 680 18.48 7.84 24.85
N TYR A 681 19.37 6.87 25.06
CA TYR A 681 19.53 5.67 24.24
C TYR A 681 20.18 5.88 22.86
N SER A 682 20.58 7.12 22.50
CA SER A 682 21.24 7.41 21.23
C SER A 682 22.54 6.61 21.02
N GLU A 683 23.18 6.15 22.09
CA GLU A 683 24.38 5.31 22.03
C GLU A 683 24.14 3.91 21.42
N TYR A 684 22.89 3.46 21.38
CA TYR A 684 22.50 2.17 20.80
C TYR A 684 21.96 2.29 19.37
N PHE A 685 21.72 3.53 18.91
CA PHE A 685 21.05 3.81 17.65
C PHE A 685 22.05 3.95 16.50
N LYS A 686 21.69 3.45 15.32
CA LYS A 686 22.46 3.60 14.08
C LYS A 686 21.59 4.24 13.01
N GLU A 687 22.11 5.26 12.33
CA GLU A 687 21.43 5.87 11.19
C GLU A 687 21.08 4.82 10.13
N TYR A 688 19.84 4.81 9.64
CA TYR A 688 19.34 3.79 8.71
C TYR A 688 20.18 3.67 7.44
N LYS A 689 20.74 4.78 6.95
CA LYS A 689 21.58 4.81 5.74
C LYS A 689 22.86 3.98 5.88
N ASN A 690 23.31 3.73 7.10
CA ASN A 690 24.52 2.98 7.42
C ASN A 690 24.25 1.49 7.66
N LEU A 691 23.00 1.03 7.55
CA LEU A 691 22.64 -0.38 7.66
C LEU A 691 22.72 -1.08 6.31
N ASP A 692 23.01 -2.38 6.34
CA ASP A 692 22.95 -3.25 5.15
C ASP A 692 21.49 -3.48 4.72
N VAL A 693 20.61 -3.75 5.68
CA VAL A 693 19.15 -3.76 5.51
C VAL A 693 18.62 -2.43 6.02
N ARG A 694 18.07 -1.60 5.12
CA ARG A 694 17.72 -0.20 5.41
C ARG A 694 16.23 0.02 5.64
N ASN A 695 15.39 -0.91 5.22
CA ASN A 695 13.94 -0.83 5.34
C ASN A 695 13.25 -2.20 5.32
N GLY A 696 11.97 -2.21 5.72
CA GLY A 696 11.15 -3.41 5.79
C GLY A 696 10.99 -4.11 4.45
N SER A 697 10.92 -3.37 3.33
CA SER A 697 10.88 -3.96 1.99
C SER A 697 12.12 -4.81 1.68
N MET A 698 13.32 -4.33 2.03
CA MET A 698 14.55 -5.12 1.88
C MET A 698 14.54 -6.36 2.80
N ALA A 699 14.11 -6.19 4.05
CA ALA A 699 14.01 -7.30 5.01
C ALA A 699 13.05 -8.40 4.51
N MET A 700 11.86 -7.98 4.04
CA MET A 700 10.84 -8.86 3.48
C MET A 700 11.32 -9.55 2.20
N THR A 701 12.04 -8.86 1.30
CA THR A 701 12.61 -9.49 0.09
C THR A 701 13.60 -10.60 0.45
N LEU A 702 14.48 -10.39 1.43
CA LEU A 702 15.38 -11.44 1.93
C LEU A 702 14.61 -12.63 2.52
N ALA A 703 13.58 -12.36 3.32
CA ALA A 703 12.73 -13.39 3.90
C ALA A 703 11.94 -14.18 2.84
N ASN A 704 11.41 -13.50 1.82
CA ASN A 704 10.72 -14.11 0.68
C ASN A 704 11.67 -14.99 -0.15
N ASN A 705 12.87 -14.50 -0.44
CA ASN A 705 13.89 -15.29 -1.13
C ASN A 705 14.25 -16.56 -0.36
N ARG A 706 14.32 -16.47 0.98
CA ARG A 706 14.54 -17.64 1.84
C ARG A 706 13.36 -18.60 1.81
N TYR A 707 12.14 -18.10 1.98
CA TYR A 707 10.90 -18.89 1.94
C TYR A 707 10.78 -19.71 0.63
N LEU A 708 11.14 -19.09 -0.50
CA LEU A 708 11.10 -19.73 -1.82
C LEU A 708 12.30 -20.64 -2.11
N GLY A 709 13.27 -20.73 -1.20
CA GLY A 709 14.49 -21.51 -1.38
C GLY A 709 15.41 -20.97 -2.48
N LEU A 710 15.34 -19.66 -2.76
CA LEU A 710 16.23 -18.97 -3.72
C LEU A 710 17.60 -18.68 -3.13
N ILE A 711 17.69 -18.59 -1.79
CA ILE A 711 18.94 -18.45 -1.05
C ILE A 711 19.16 -19.64 -0.10
N GLY A 712 20.41 -20.09 -0.02
CA GLY A 712 20.82 -21.26 0.77
C GLY A 712 21.03 -20.94 2.26
N ASP A 713 21.39 -21.95 3.04
CA ASP A 713 21.54 -21.82 4.50
C ASP A 713 22.70 -20.89 4.90
N ASN A 714 23.80 -20.90 4.14
CA ASN A 714 24.96 -20.05 4.41
C ASN A 714 24.65 -18.56 4.19
N GLU A 715 24.01 -18.23 3.07
CA GLU A 715 23.60 -16.87 2.75
C GLU A 715 22.55 -16.38 3.74
N TRP A 716 21.58 -17.24 4.10
CA TRP A 716 20.60 -16.94 5.13
C TRP A 716 21.26 -16.64 6.48
N GLY A 717 22.25 -17.42 6.90
CA GLY A 717 22.98 -17.19 8.15
C GLY A 717 23.64 -15.80 8.22
N ALA A 718 24.18 -15.30 7.10
CA ALA A 718 24.72 -13.94 7.03
C ALA A 718 23.61 -12.88 7.10
N ASN A 719 22.53 -13.08 6.35
CA ASN A 719 21.37 -12.17 6.31
C ASN A 719 20.67 -12.07 7.68
N VAL A 720 20.62 -13.15 8.48
CA VAL A 720 20.04 -13.15 9.82
C VAL A 720 20.70 -12.09 10.72
N VAL A 721 22.02 -11.92 10.65
CA VAL A 721 22.73 -10.92 11.46
C VAL A 721 22.30 -9.50 11.10
N GLN A 722 22.20 -9.22 9.79
CA GLN A 722 21.78 -7.91 9.28
C GLN A 722 20.30 -7.63 9.59
N LEU A 723 19.44 -8.65 9.46
CA LEU A 723 18.03 -8.57 9.83
C LEU A 723 17.88 -8.27 11.32
N GLN A 724 18.60 -9.00 12.19
CA GLN A 724 18.59 -8.75 13.64
C GLN A 724 19.02 -7.33 13.99
N GLU A 725 20.08 -6.84 13.34
CA GLU A 725 20.56 -5.47 13.52
C GLU A 725 19.53 -4.43 13.12
N TYR A 726 18.91 -4.58 11.95
CA TYR A 726 17.89 -3.66 11.44
C TYR A 726 16.67 -3.59 12.37
N CYS A 727 16.08 -4.73 12.72
CA CYS A 727 14.90 -4.76 13.59
C CYS A 727 15.22 -4.32 15.03
N GLN A 728 16.43 -4.59 15.54
CA GLN A 728 16.89 -3.98 16.78
C GLN A 728 16.93 -2.46 16.68
N ASN A 729 17.43 -1.94 15.57
CA ASN A 729 17.52 -0.51 15.33
C ASN A 729 16.14 0.16 15.29
N ASP A 730 15.09 -0.50 14.74
CA ASP A 730 13.72 0.01 14.79
C ASP A 730 13.18 0.14 16.22
N VAL A 731 13.41 -0.86 17.07
CA VAL A 731 13.01 -0.79 18.49
C VAL A 731 13.82 0.25 19.27
N VAL A 732 15.11 0.41 18.97
CA VAL A 732 15.91 1.48 19.55
C VAL A 732 15.44 2.86 19.05
N ALA A 733 15.09 2.99 17.78
CA ALA A 733 14.55 4.21 17.21
C ALA A 733 13.24 4.61 17.92
N MET A 734 12.43 3.65 18.36
CA MET A 734 11.22 3.94 19.16
C MET A 734 11.57 4.54 20.53
N LEU A 735 12.57 3.99 21.21
CA LEU A 735 13.06 4.53 22.48
C LEU A 735 13.64 5.93 22.33
N VAL A 736 14.43 6.16 21.28
CA VAL A 736 15.02 7.47 20.95
C VAL A 736 13.93 8.47 20.56
N THR A 737 12.94 8.06 19.79
CA THR A 737 11.76 8.87 19.42
C THR A 737 10.93 9.26 20.65
N PHE A 738 10.70 8.32 21.57
CA PHE A 738 10.04 8.65 22.83
C PHE A 738 10.87 9.67 23.64
N SER A 739 12.19 9.45 23.74
CA SER A 739 13.10 10.39 24.41
C SER A 739 13.10 11.77 23.75
N PHE A 740 12.92 11.86 22.44
CA PHE A 740 12.79 13.11 21.70
C PHE A 740 11.56 13.89 22.14
N PHE A 741 10.38 13.25 22.15
CA PHE A 741 9.15 13.88 22.62
C PHE A 741 9.23 14.29 24.09
N GLU A 742 9.76 13.41 24.95
CA GLU A 742 10.02 13.72 26.37
C GLU A 742 10.91 14.96 26.52
N THR A 743 12.01 15.03 25.77
CA THR A 743 12.98 16.14 25.84
C THR A 743 12.34 17.46 25.42
N ILE A 744 11.56 17.47 24.33
CA ILE A 744 10.86 18.67 23.88
C ILE A 744 9.85 19.15 24.92
N ILE A 745 9.05 18.24 25.46
CA ILE A 745 8.05 18.59 26.48
C ILE A 745 8.74 19.13 27.74
N ALA A 746 9.85 18.50 28.15
CA ALA A 746 10.62 18.91 29.32
C ALA A 746 11.40 20.23 29.13
N ASP A 747 11.66 20.65 27.89
CA ASP A 747 12.24 21.96 27.60
C ASP A 747 11.24 23.09 27.88
N VAL A 748 9.95 22.85 27.57
CA VAL A 748 8.86 23.79 27.88
C VAL A 748 8.45 23.71 29.35
N PHE A 749 8.36 22.49 29.91
CA PHE A 749 7.97 22.23 31.29
C PHE A 749 9.06 21.44 32.03
N PRO A 750 10.10 22.10 32.60
CA PRO A 750 11.23 21.42 33.25
C PRO A 750 10.84 20.41 34.33
N ARG A 751 9.71 20.66 35.02
CA ARG A 751 9.16 19.81 36.08
C ARG A 751 8.77 18.41 35.61
N ILE A 752 8.59 18.20 34.31
CA ILE A 752 8.35 16.89 33.69
C ILE A 752 9.46 15.90 34.06
N LYS A 753 10.72 16.37 34.17
CA LYS A 753 11.86 15.54 34.58
C LYS A 753 11.69 14.98 35.99
N ASP A 754 11.00 15.70 36.87
CA ASP A 754 10.72 15.25 38.23
C ASP A 754 9.64 14.16 38.26
N TYR A 755 8.77 14.11 37.24
CA TYR A 755 7.68 13.14 37.13
C TYR A 755 8.08 11.85 36.40
N ALA A 756 9.19 11.87 35.66
CA ALA A 756 9.68 10.74 34.87
C ALA A 756 9.72 9.45 35.69
N TYR A 757 8.86 8.50 35.32
CA TYR A 757 8.73 7.18 35.94
C TYR A 757 8.35 7.20 37.44
N LYS A 758 7.61 8.22 37.89
CA LYS A 758 7.14 8.34 39.29
C LYS A 758 5.62 8.34 39.44
N LEU A 759 4.87 8.29 38.33
CA LEU A 759 3.41 8.34 38.35
C LEU A 759 2.81 7.02 38.83
N ASN A 760 1.79 7.09 39.68
CA ASN A 760 0.95 5.94 40.00
C ASN A 760 0.09 5.54 38.80
N LYS A 761 -0.63 4.43 38.92
CA LYS A 761 -1.43 3.85 37.84
C LYS A 761 -2.43 4.83 37.24
N ASP A 762 -3.14 5.58 38.08
CA ASP A 762 -4.25 6.44 37.65
C ASP A 762 -3.83 7.92 37.48
N ASP A 763 -2.65 8.30 37.99
CA ASP A 763 -2.06 9.64 37.83
C ASP A 763 -1.95 10.09 36.37
N VAL A 764 -2.34 11.33 36.08
CA VAL A 764 -2.14 11.97 34.78
C VAL A 764 -1.49 13.34 34.96
N ILE A 765 -0.52 13.65 34.09
CA ILE A 765 0.07 14.98 33.97
C ILE A 765 -0.90 15.87 33.21
N LYS A 766 -1.32 16.96 33.84
CA LYS A 766 -2.16 17.99 33.23
C LYS A 766 -1.50 19.34 33.31
N PHE A 767 -1.89 20.22 32.40
CA PHE A 767 -1.53 21.63 32.46
C PHE A 767 -2.46 22.34 33.44
N ASN A 768 -1.90 23.12 34.36
CA ASN A 768 -2.64 23.97 35.27
C ASN A 768 -2.60 25.43 34.76
N PRO A 769 -3.71 25.97 34.24
CA PRO A 769 -3.76 27.33 33.69
C PRO A 769 -3.57 28.45 34.73
N GLU A 770 -3.74 28.14 36.03
CA GLU A 770 -3.59 29.12 37.09
C GLU A 770 -2.12 29.39 37.40
N THR A 771 -1.34 28.31 37.53
CA THR A 771 0.11 28.32 37.79
C THR A 771 0.93 28.42 36.51
N PHE A 772 0.33 28.11 35.36
CA PHE A 772 0.99 28.04 34.05
C PHE A 772 2.14 27.01 34.03
N ASP A 773 1.95 25.91 34.76
CA ASP A 773 2.88 24.79 34.91
C ASP A 773 2.11 23.46 34.84
N VAL A 774 2.83 22.34 34.87
CA VAL A 774 2.27 20.99 34.88
C VAL A 774 2.16 20.42 36.29
N GLU A 775 1.07 19.72 36.55
CA GLU A 775 0.82 19.03 37.82
C GLU A 775 0.35 17.60 37.60
N ILE A 776 0.51 16.77 38.63
CA ILE A 776 -0.05 15.42 38.67
C ILE A 776 -1.46 15.53 39.25
N VAL A 777 -2.44 14.99 38.52
CA VAL A 777 -3.83 14.92 38.95
C VAL A 777 -4.23 13.44 39.02
N ASP A 778 -4.77 13.03 40.15
CA ASP A 778 -5.38 11.71 40.32
C ASP A 778 -6.72 11.67 39.58
N ARG A 779 -7.01 10.57 38.87
CA ARG A 779 -8.08 10.51 37.87
C ARG A 779 -9.31 9.76 38.33
#